data_AF-A0ABD4BB91-F1
#
_entry.id   AF-A0ABD4BB91-F1
#
_cell.length_a   1.000
_cell.length_b   1.000
_cell.length_c   1.000
_cell.angle_alpha   90.00
_cell.angle_beta   90.00
_cell.angle_gamma   90.00
#
_symmetry.space_group_name_H-M   'P 1'
#
loop_
_entity.id
_entity.type
_entity.pdbx_description
1 polymer ?
#
loop_
_entity_poly.entity_id
_entity_poly.type
_entity_poly.pdbx_seq_one_letter_code
_entity_poly.pdbx_strand_id
1 'polypeptide(L)'
;KKLILPSGSAVFSGTAIVAGPLVTLEGTREQKVICRQAVRYPSSMSSPYSNNQLDLEIGSPAERVSAPALYTVTLPFDKTTLLPCLKDTAFVPEKKNFYITHGVAVLDATSGDTIGNALKSTEIELAFAASDGTDPIAPKISKRVDQLLGIAEYIDFSNSSILFSDDSTDKRDPIRMNTLFARELINKANIALEALLSWDTQQLQEPPIDEDNIPDLMDFKGANGLYFWELFLHLPFMISHRLNLEQRFSDAERWLGFIFDPGRKKIGNAPAYWNVRPLVEEPDPDYFLRSPIDPDGIAASDPVRYQKAVYFHYIKNLIDRGDMAYRQLTPDSLGEAKLWYVRILDLLGPRPDMKLTSQWTPIALGDLAASTSPGLRAFEQQFVKQEQQVRTSATAKDGKATVKFSPPPLRLSTFGSDPTLAEEDNEHFILPINSELVKYWDMLETRLYNLRHNLTLDGKPLSLPLFAAPLDPRALLAAYANGATEGGAGSLLAQETPHYRYPVMFAKASAAVETLTQFGFTLLSVIERKEQGQLMELQQQQVWEFAQYAIDLQLEAQKIEVQTRKALEASKAVVDARTRFYAQLAEENVSPGEVAAASAQLAARVAEGVGSTAYAAASALKVVPNHAGFHAGATGGMAVGAAAGGAVGGFRLEGVPEMVAIAAQASATLSASIGYALERTEGFRRRLQEWEHARDQALLESEQITLQLAVHDAQTRATALQLRQAEDAKKQAETVYAFLNKRFTNSQLYQWLNGQFSTFYYQAYDATFSLCLATQACWQYEIADYSASFIQPAAWKDAWRGLTAGEALKLNLLRMDAAYVTRNERKMEIVKTVSVHQLPITEGDDAGMNHGWDAVVKRLAEKGIAEFEITRAMLDEDYPDHYLRRIKRISVSLPVTVGPYQDIRATLTQSYSAVQMDAQADGVLKENMRASQQIALSTGVDDDGLFVFNFDDERYLPFEGTGAISRWALSFSNPASQRDMIDSITDIIVHMRYTAKSR
;
A
#
# COMPACT_ATOMS: atom_id res chain seq x y z
N LYS A 1 13.77 45.05 -65.39
CA LYS A 1 13.36 45.48 -64.02
C LYS A 1 13.16 47.00 -64.04
N LYS A 2 12.08 47.51 -63.46
CA LYS A 2 11.88 48.97 -63.32
C LYS A 2 12.45 49.40 -61.96
N LEU A 3 13.47 50.25 -61.97
CA LEU A 3 14.13 50.73 -60.75
C LEU A 3 13.77 52.20 -60.55
N ILE A 4 13.28 52.51 -59.36
CA ILE A 4 12.88 53.86 -58.97
C ILE A 4 14.05 54.47 -58.19
N LEU A 5 14.59 55.59 -58.69
CA LEU A 5 15.77 56.22 -58.10
C LEU A 5 15.40 57.48 -57.29
N PRO A 6 15.85 57.58 -56.03
CA PRO A 6 15.67 58.78 -55.21
C PRO A 6 16.85 59.77 -55.33
N SER A 7 18.00 59.38 -55.88
CA SER A 7 19.18 60.24 -56.07
C SER A 7 20.09 59.75 -57.20
N GLY A 8 20.87 60.66 -57.81
CA GLY A 8 21.62 60.49 -59.08
C GLY A 8 22.76 59.46 -59.15
N SER A 9 22.75 58.42 -58.32
CA SER A 9 23.63 57.27 -58.41
C SER A 9 22.86 56.00 -58.06
N ALA A 10 22.81 55.03 -58.97
CA ALA A 10 22.22 53.72 -58.71
C ALA A 10 23.35 52.72 -58.38
N VAL A 11 23.29 52.09 -57.22
CA VAL A 11 24.16 50.96 -56.90
C VAL A 11 23.51 49.70 -57.48
N PHE A 12 24.20 49.04 -58.42
CA PHE A 12 23.72 47.79 -59.00
C PHE A 12 24.39 46.62 -58.27
N SER A 13 23.63 45.92 -57.44
CA SER A 13 24.03 44.65 -56.82
C SER A 13 23.41 43.49 -57.59
N GLY A 14 24.22 42.76 -58.35
CA GLY A 14 23.79 41.57 -59.10
C GLY A 14 24.22 40.30 -58.38
N THR A 15 23.30 39.36 -58.15
CA THR A 15 23.65 37.99 -57.78
C THR A 15 24.08 37.22 -59.03
N ALA A 16 25.31 36.71 -59.04
CA ALA A 16 25.89 36.03 -60.21
C ALA A 16 25.33 34.62 -60.46
N ILE A 17 24.76 33.96 -59.44
CA ILE A 17 24.18 32.61 -59.53
C ILE A 17 22.89 32.60 -58.71
N VAL A 18 21.75 32.20 -59.32
CA VAL A 18 20.42 32.23 -58.67
C VAL A 18 19.84 30.82 -58.43
N ALA A 19 20.56 29.74 -58.75
CA ALA A 19 20.12 28.38 -58.42
C ALA A 19 21.30 27.40 -58.23
N GLY A 20 21.29 26.67 -57.11
CA GLY A 20 22.10 25.47 -56.86
C GLY A 20 23.46 25.68 -56.14
N PRO A 21 23.88 24.76 -55.25
CA PRO A 21 25.14 24.90 -54.51
C PRO A 21 26.34 24.48 -55.38
N LEU A 22 27.41 25.28 -55.31
CA LEU A 22 28.79 25.02 -55.75
C LEU A 22 28.99 24.55 -57.20
N VAL A 23 29.59 25.41 -58.04
CA VAL A 23 30.14 24.98 -59.35
C VAL A 23 31.62 24.62 -59.15
N THR A 24 31.94 23.32 -59.20
CA THR A 24 33.32 22.79 -59.21
C THR A 24 33.67 22.34 -60.62
N LEU A 25 34.75 22.86 -61.20
CA LEU A 25 35.25 22.46 -62.51
C LEU A 25 36.54 21.65 -62.31
N GLU A 26 36.53 20.37 -62.70
CA GLU A 26 37.72 19.51 -62.70
C GLU A 26 38.39 19.58 -64.08
N GLY A 27 39.62 20.12 -64.12
CA GLY A 27 40.47 20.07 -65.31
C GLY A 27 41.12 18.69 -65.46
N THR A 28 41.37 18.26 -66.70
CA THR A 28 42.29 17.15 -66.99
C THR A 28 43.70 17.50 -66.48
N ARG A 29 44.50 16.49 -66.12
CA ARG A 29 45.75 16.56 -65.31
C ARG A 29 46.83 17.58 -65.72
N GLU A 30 46.66 18.34 -66.81
CA GLU A 30 47.61 19.35 -67.28
C GLU A 30 47.05 20.79 -67.40
N GLN A 31 45.76 21.07 -67.13
CA GLN A 31 45.21 22.44 -67.18
C GLN A 31 44.77 22.95 -65.81
N LYS A 32 45.41 24.03 -65.32
CA LYS A 32 44.99 24.76 -64.13
C LYS A 32 43.97 25.83 -64.55
N VAL A 33 42.80 25.89 -63.89
CA VAL A 33 41.68 26.77 -64.28
C VAL A 33 41.37 27.75 -63.15
N ILE A 34 41.04 29.01 -63.49
CA ILE A 34 40.63 30.06 -62.55
C ILE A 34 39.30 30.68 -62.98
N CYS A 35 38.47 31.08 -62.01
CA CYS A 35 37.20 31.74 -62.23
C CYS A 35 37.31 33.24 -61.96
N ARG A 36 36.59 34.06 -62.72
CA ARG A 36 36.57 35.51 -62.55
C ARG A 36 35.16 36.05 -62.70
N GLN A 37 34.69 36.80 -61.69
CA GLN A 37 33.42 37.52 -61.79
C GLN A 37 33.60 38.75 -62.69
N ALA A 38 32.65 38.98 -63.60
CA ALA A 38 32.70 40.11 -64.51
C ALA A 38 31.33 40.76 -64.63
N VAL A 39 31.32 42.09 -64.62
CA VAL A 39 30.19 42.92 -65.03
C VAL A 39 30.59 43.62 -66.33
N ARG A 40 29.74 43.46 -67.33
CA ARG A 40 29.95 43.85 -68.72
C ARG A 40 28.72 44.56 -69.26
N TYR A 41 28.88 45.23 -70.38
CA TYR A 41 27.80 45.82 -71.17
C TYR A 41 28.06 45.60 -72.65
N PRO A 42 27.03 45.49 -73.50
CA PRO A 42 27.21 45.32 -74.93
C PRO A 42 27.79 46.60 -75.57
N SER A 43 28.64 46.46 -76.58
CA SER A 43 29.13 47.62 -77.35
C SER A 43 28.02 48.33 -78.14
N SER A 44 26.90 47.64 -78.38
CA SER A 44 25.67 48.23 -78.91
C SER A 44 24.44 47.70 -78.16
N MET A 45 23.64 48.61 -77.60
CA MET A 45 22.41 48.29 -76.88
C MET A 45 21.30 47.74 -77.78
N SER A 46 21.44 47.87 -79.11
CA SER A 46 20.55 47.22 -80.09
C SER A 46 20.84 45.73 -80.29
N SER A 47 21.97 45.22 -79.78
CA SER A 47 22.38 43.81 -79.92
C SER A 47 22.99 43.27 -78.61
N PRO A 48 22.19 43.18 -77.53
CA PRO A 48 22.69 42.97 -76.17
C PRO A 48 23.30 41.59 -75.92
N TYR A 49 23.01 40.60 -76.77
CA TYR A 49 23.50 39.21 -76.66
C TYR A 49 24.66 38.88 -77.62
N SER A 50 25.23 39.89 -78.29
CA SER A 50 26.38 39.68 -79.17
C SER A 50 27.66 39.42 -78.36
N ASN A 51 28.63 38.72 -78.97
CA ASN A 51 29.94 38.43 -78.35
C ASN A 51 30.80 39.70 -78.15
N ASN A 52 30.41 40.85 -78.70
CA ASN A 52 31.07 42.14 -78.52
C ASN A 52 30.59 42.82 -77.22
N GLN A 53 31.01 42.28 -76.08
CA GLN A 53 30.79 42.88 -74.76
C GLN A 53 32.04 43.67 -74.33
N LEU A 54 31.82 44.83 -73.74
CA LEU A 54 32.83 45.65 -73.08
C LEU A 54 32.81 45.39 -71.57
N ASP A 55 33.99 45.35 -70.97
CA ASP A 55 34.13 45.15 -69.52
C ASP A 55 33.84 46.46 -68.78
N LEU A 56 32.90 46.42 -67.83
CA LEU A 56 32.64 47.52 -66.89
C LEU A 56 33.60 47.44 -65.72
N GLU A 57 33.62 46.28 -65.08
CA GLU A 57 34.49 45.97 -63.96
C GLU A 57 34.66 44.46 -63.85
N ILE A 58 35.89 44.03 -63.59
CA ILE A 58 36.23 42.60 -63.55
C ILE A 58 36.92 42.29 -62.22
N GLY A 59 36.31 41.43 -61.41
CA GLY A 59 36.80 41.07 -60.07
C GLY A 59 38.13 40.31 -60.10
N SER A 60 38.80 40.14 -58.97
CA SER A 60 40.07 39.39 -58.93
C SER A 60 39.88 37.90 -59.31
N PRO A 61 40.87 37.26 -59.95
CA PRO A 61 40.78 35.83 -60.27
C PRO A 61 40.76 34.98 -58.98
N ALA A 62 39.89 33.98 -58.93
CA ALA A 62 39.72 33.08 -57.79
C ALA A 62 39.65 31.63 -58.26
N GLU A 63 40.23 30.69 -57.50
CA GLU A 63 40.17 29.27 -57.85
C GLU A 63 38.76 28.68 -57.67
N ARG A 64 37.90 29.29 -56.83
CA ARG A 64 36.50 28.89 -56.61
C ARG A 64 35.60 30.10 -56.29
N VAL A 65 34.33 30.04 -56.70
CA VAL A 65 33.29 31.04 -56.35
C VAL A 65 32.06 30.31 -55.79
N SER A 66 31.68 30.57 -54.54
CA SER A 66 30.52 29.96 -53.86
C SER A 66 29.30 30.87 -53.90
N ALA A 67 28.11 30.31 -54.17
CA ALA A 67 26.86 31.06 -54.14
C ALA A 67 26.31 31.20 -52.69
N PRO A 68 25.76 32.36 -52.31
CA PRO A 68 25.68 33.61 -53.06
C PRO A 68 26.96 34.45 -52.94
N ALA A 69 27.63 34.73 -54.05
CA ALA A 69 28.73 35.70 -54.11
C ALA A 69 28.20 37.04 -54.65
N LEU A 70 28.19 38.05 -53.79
CA LEU A 70 27.78 39.42 -54.12
C LEU A 70 28.95 40.18 -54.75
N TYR A 71 28.73 40.72 -55.95
CA TYR A 71 29.67 41.63 -56.62
C TYR A 71 28.95 42.94 -56.91
N THR A 72 29.48 44.05 -56.38
CA THR A 72 28.83 45.37 -56.42
C THR A 72 29.62 46.30 -57.31
N VAL A 73 28.94 46.97 -58.24
CA VAL A 73 29.56 47.94 -59.15
C VAL A 73 28.77 49.26 -59.11
N THR A 74 29.50 50.38 -59.11
CA THR A 74 28.92 51.72 -59.15
C THR A 74 28.87 52.23 -60.58
N LEU A 75 27.67 52.59 -61.04
CA LEU A 75 27.44 53.08 -62.40
C LEU A 75 27.00 54.55 -62.36
N PRO A 76 27.74 55.47 -63.00
CA PRO A 76 27.29 56.84 -63.21
C PRO A 76 26.19 56.90 -64.27
N PHE A 77 25.20 57.78 -64.08
CA PHE A 77 24.08 57.99 -65.01
C PHE A 77 23.91 59.46 -65.36
N ASP A 78 23.43 59.72 -66.57
CA ASP A 78 23.02 61.06 -67.00
C ASP A 78 21.57 61.32 -66.56
N LYS A 79 21.37 62.36 -65.74
CA LYS A 79 20.06 62.74 -65.18
C LYS A 79 19.05 63.14 -66.25
N THR A 80 19.50 63.65 -67.40
CA THR A 80 18.59 64.15 -68.45
C THR A 80 18.04 63.04 -69.33
N THR A 81 18.86 62.01 -69.59
CA THR A 81 18.52 60.89 -70.47
C THR A 81 18.10 59.63 -69.72
N LEU A 82 18.39 59.54 -68.41
CA LEU A 82 18.19 58.35 -67.56
C LEU A 82 18.95 57.10 -68.05
N LEU A 83 20.04 57.31 -68.80
CA LEU A 83 20.92 56.27 -69.33
C LEU A 83 22.28 56.27 -68.59
N PRO A 84 22.94 55.11 -68.46
CA PRO A 84 24.26 55.04 -67.83
C PRO A 84 25.33 55.70 -68.69
N CYS A 85 26.31 56.34 -68.08
CA CYS A 85 27.46 56.92 -68.76
C CYS A 85 28.49 55.82 -69.10
N LEU A 86 28.22 55.04 -70.15
CA LEU A 86 29.10 53.97 -70.63
C LEU A 86 29.98 54.48 -71.78
N LYS A 87 31.27 54.15 -71.74
CA LYS A 87 32.22 54.53 -72.80
C LYS A 87 32.09 53.55 -73.97
N ASP A 88 32.23 54.07 -75.19
CA ASP A 88 32.29 53.28 -76.43
C ASP A 88 31.07 52.37 -76.68
N THR A 89 29.89 52.78 -76.19
CA THR A 89 28.61 52.08 -76.41
C THR A 89 27.61 52.92 -77.18
N ALA A 90 26.97 52.31 -78.18
CA ALA A 90 25.82 52.90 -78.86
C ALA A 90 24.52 52.58 -78.13
N PHE A 91 23.82 53.60 -77.64
CA PHE A 91 22.46 53.48 -77.10
C PHE A 91 21.40 53.54 -78.21
N VAL A 92 20.25 52.91 -77.99
CA VAL A 92 19.12 53.00 -78.91
C VAL A 92 18.45 54.37 -78.74
N PRO A 93 18.34 55.21 -79.80
CA PRO A 93 17.69 56.51 -79.71
C PRO A 93 16.26 56.40 -79.15
N GLU A 94 15.86 57.36 -78.31
CA GLU A 94 14.52 57.49 -77.71
C GLU A 94 14.08 56.36 -76.74
N LYS A 95 14.94 55.38 -76.48
CA LYS A 95 14.67 54.36 -75.46
C LYS A 95 15.49 54.60 -74.19
N LYS A 96 14.83 54.41 -73.04
CA LYS A 96 15.42 54.51 -71.69
C LYS A 96 15.88 53.16 -71.12
N ASN A 97 15.65 52.07 -71.87
CA ASN A 97 16.08 50.75 -71.47
C ASN A 97 17.53 50.49 -71.89
N PHE A 98 18.29 49.85 -71.02
CA PHE A 98 19.66 49.43 -71.29
C PHE A 98 19.93 48.05 -70.68
N TYR A 99 21.01 47.42 -71.12
CA TYR A 99 21.36 46.06 -70.73
C TYR A 99 22.70 46.04 -69.99
N ILE A 100 22.74 45.33 -68.86
CA ILE A 100 23.98 44.99 -68.16
C ILE A 100 24.10 43.48 -68.12
N THR A 101 25.27 42.98 -68.49
CA THR A 101 25.60 41.57 -68.52
C THR A 101 26.52 41.24 -67.35
N HIS A 102 26.11 40.38 -66.44
CA HIS A 102 26.92 39.98 -65.29
C HIS A 102 27.03 38.47 -65.18
N GLY A 103 28.13 37.97 -64.62
CA GLY A 103 28.31 36.53 -64.39
C GLY A 103 29.76 36.14 -64.11
N VAL A 104 30.09 34.89 -64.39
CA VAL A 104 31.43 34.32 -64.13
C VAL A 104 32.03 33.81 -65.44
N ALA A 105 33.27 34.21 -65.71
CA ALA A 105 34.08 33.66 -66.78
C ALA A 105 35.11 32.67 -66.20
N VAL A 106 35.40 31.62 -66.95
CA VAL A 106 36.35 30.57 -66.63
C VAL A 106 37.53 30.70 -67.58
N LEU A 107 38.74 30.84 -67.02
CA LEU A 107 39.96 31.14 -67.75
C LEU A 107 41.00 30.03 -67.52
N ASP A 108 41.83 29.77 -68.53
CA ASP A 108 43.05 28.97 -68.36
C ASP A 108 44.04 29.78 -67.51
N ALA A 109 44.54 29.21 -66.42
CA ALA A 109 45.45 29.90 -65.52
C ALA A 109 46.84 30.17 -66.12
N THR A 110 47.17 29.49 -67.21
CA THR A 110 48.49 29.54 -67.88
C THR A 110 48.49 30.48 -69.08
N SER A 111 47.47 30.42 -69.95
CA SER A 111 47.37 31.32 -71.12
C SER A 111 46.53 32.57 -70.87
N GLY A 112 45.64 32.55 -69.87
CA GLY A 112 44.67 33.62 -69.63
C GLY A 112 43.48 33.62 -70.59
N ASP A 113 43.39 32.64 -71.50
CA ASP A 113 42.29 32.55 -72.46
C ASP A 113 40.99 32.12 -71.80
N THR A 114 39.87 32.62 -72.31
CA THR A 114 38.53 32.24 -71.82
C THR A 114 38.15 30.86 -72.35
N ILE A 115 38.03 29.90 -71.44
CA ILE A 115 37.61 28.52 -71.73
C ILE A 115 36.08 28.44 -71.84
N GLY A 116 35.36 29.20 -71.00
CA GLY A 116 33.90 29.23 -71.00
C GLY A 116 33.35 30.32 -70.09
N ASN A 117 32.06 30.64 -70.20
CA ASN A 117 31.43 31.64 -69.35
C ASN A 117 29.97 31.30 -69.02
N ALA A 118 29.49 31.82 -67.91
CA ALA A 118 28.08 31.79 -67.50
C ALA A 118 27.66 33.23 -67.23
N LEU A 119 27.06 33.87 -68.23
CA LEU A 119 26.69 35.29 -68.22
C LEU A 119 25.17 35.46 -68.33
N LYS A 120 24.62 36.42 -67.59
CA LYS A 120 23.21 36.81 -67.65
C LYS A 120 23.11 38.29 -68.01
N SER A 121 22.45 38.61 -69.11
CA SER A 121 22.13 39.99 -69.47
C SER A 121 20.76 40.39 -68.92
N THR A 122 20.69 41.53 -68.25
CA THR A 122 19.49 42.04 -67.58
C THR A 122 19.08 43.37 -68.18
N GLU A 123 17.83 43.47 -68.62
CA GLU A 123 17.21 44.72 -69.07
C GLU A 123 16.77 45.59 -67.88
N ILE A 124 17.18 46.85 -67.91
CA ILE A 124 16.93 47.82 -66.84
C ILE A 124 16.32 49.08 -67.46
N GLU A 125 15.28 49.58 -66.81
CA GLU A 125 14.67 50.88 -67.10
C GLU A 125 14.59 51.69 -65.80
N LEU A 126 15.01 52.96 -65.86
CA LEU A 126 15.00 53.87 -64.72
C LEU A 126 13.82 54.83 -64.79
N ALA A 127 13.21 55.08 -63.63
CA ALA A 127 12.17 56.10 -63.44
C ALA A 127 12.47 56.94 -62.20
N PHE A 128 12.09 58.22 -62.23
CA PHE A 128 12.16 59.10 -61.06
C PHE A 128 11.08 58.72 -60.04
N ALA A 129 11.41 58.86 -58.75
CA ALA A 129 10.49 58.60 -57.64
C ALA A 129 9.40 59.69 -57.50
N ALA A 130 9.77 60.95 -57.76
CA ALA A 130 8.85 62.09 -57.74
C ALA A 130 8.50 62.51 -59.18
N SER A 131 7.24 62.87 -59.43
CA SER A 131 6.75 63.29 -60.75
C SER A 131 7.36 64.59 -61.27
N ASP A 132 7.97 65.38 -60.38
CA ASP A 132 8.60 66.67 -60.65
C ASP A 132 10.14 66.61 -60.73
N GLY A 133 10.75 65.46 -60.42
CA GLY A 133 12.20 65.26 -60.48
C GLY A 133 13.02 66.05 -59.45
N THR A 134 12.39 66.56 -58.38
CA THR A 134 13.06 67.31 -57.31
C THR A 134 13.71 66.39 -56.27
N ASP A 135 14.85 66.84 -55.70
CA ASP A 135 15.51 66.11 -54.61
C ASP A 135 14.64 66.21 -53.32
N PRO A 136 14.42 65.11 -52.59
CA PRO A 136 13.62 65.13 -51.37
C PRO A 136 14.23 66.03 -50.29
N ILE A 137 13.40 66.89 -49.68
CA ILE A 137 13.81 67.83 -48.61
C ILE A 137 13.60 67.14 -47.26
N ALA A 138 14.70 66.91 -46.53
CA ALA A 138 14.66 66.32 -45.20
C ALA A 138 13.95 67.24 -44.18
N PRO A 139 13.27 66.68 -43.16
CA PRO A 139 12.77 67.46 -42.03
C PRO A 139 13.93 68.08 -41.24
N LYS A 140 13.67 69.19 -40.55
CA LYS A 140 14.67 69.93 -39.77
C LYS A 140 14.46 69.72 -38.28
N ILE A 141 15.53 69.87 -37.49
CA ILE A 141 15.43 69.96 -36.03
C ILE A 141 15.17 71.42 -35.67
N SER A 142 14.02 71.70 -35.06
CA SER A 142 13.62 73.02 -34.56
C SER A 142 13.71 73.04 -33.04
N LYS A 143 13.86 74.24 -32.47
CA LYS A 143 13.84 74.46 -31.01
C LYS A 143 12.84 75.54 -30.66
N ARG A 144 12.13 75.36 -29.56
CA ARG A 144 11.21 76.34 -28.99
C ARG A 144 11.58 76.58 -27.53
N VAL A 145 11.66 77.86 -27.15
CA VAL A 145 12.06 78.27 -25.81
C VAL A 145 10.83 78.78 -25.08
N ASP A 146 10.50 78.14 -23.96
CA ASP A 146 9.52 78.61 -22.98
C ASP A 146 10.27 79.20 -21.78
N GLN A 147 9.85 80.37 -21.31
CA GLN A 147 10.53 81.08 -20.21
C GLN A 147 10.37 80.39 -18.85
N LEU A 148 9.32 79.59 -18.67
CA LEU A 148 8.99 78.92 -17.42
C LEU A 148 9.41 77.45 -17.45
N LEU A 149 9.07 76.74 -18.53
CA LEU A 149 9.25 75.29 -18.59
C LEU A 149 10.64 74.91 -19.10
N GLY A 150 11.19 75.59 -20.12
CA GLY A 150 12.52 75.35 -20.68
C GLY A 150 12.53 75.22 -22.21
N ILE A 151 13.51 74.49 -22.76
CA ILE A 151 13.71 74.37 -24.22
C ILE A 151 13.17 73.03 -24.72
N ALA A 152 12.22 73.06 -25.66
CA ALA A 152 11.78 71.90 -26.43
C ALA A 152 12.57 71.79 -27.74
N GLU A 153 13.15 70.63 -28.00
CA GLU A 153 13.80 70.27 -29.27
C GLU A 153 12.92 69.23 -29.96
N TYR A 154 12.54 69.49 -31.21
CA TYR A 154 11.61 68.64 -31.95
C TYR A 154 11.93 68.60 -33.45
N ILE A 155 11.50 67.52 -34.11
CA ILE A 155 11.57 67.38 -35.56
C ILE A 155 10.37 68.11 -36.15
N ASP A 156 10.65 69.06 -37.04
CA ASP A 156 9.68 69.92 -37.70
C ASP A 156 9.53 69.53 -39.17
N PHE A 157 8.30 69.13 -39.53
CA PHE A 157 7.94 68.64 -40.86
C PHE A 157 7.39 69.72 -41.81
N SER A 158 7.16 70.96 -41.32
CA SER A 158 6.45 72.03 -42.03
C SER A 158 7.00 72.38 -43.43
N ASN A 159 8.30 72.17 -43.66
CA ASN A 159 8.99 72.47 -44.93
C ASN A 159 9.67 71.23 -45.55
N SER A 160 9.24 70.02 -45.19
CA SER A 160 9.83 68.77 -45.68
C SER A 160 9.05 68.19 -46.86
N SER A 161 9.69 67.32 -47.65
CA SER A 161 9.00 66.53 -48.68
C SER A 161 8.00 65.50 -48.11
N ILE A 162 7.96 65.35 -46.78
CA ILE A 162 7.03 64.50 -46.01
C ILE A 162 6.14 65.32 -45.07
N LEU A 163 5.73 66.51 -45.52
CA LEU A 163 4.86 67.44 -44.77
C LEU A 163 3.56 66.78 -44.29
N PHE A 164 3.02 65.84 -45.07
CA PHE A 164 1.77 65.16 -44.76
C PHE A 164 2.04 63.79 -44.14
N SER A 165 1.12 63.35 -43.28
CA SER A 165 1.10 61.99 -42.77
C SER A 165 0.92 61.00 -43.91
N ASP A 166 1.50 59.80 -43.78
CA ASP A 166 1.47 58.79 -44.85
C ASP A 166 0.01 58.46 -45.22
N ASP A 167 -0.30 58.49 -46.51
CA ASP A 167 -1.66 58.29 -47.07
C ASP A 167 -2.76 59.24 -46.53
N SER A 168 -2.38 60.38 -45.95
CA SER A 168 -3.32 61.43 -45.49
C SER A 168 -2.97 62.82 -46.06
N THR A 169 -3.96 63.71 -46.09
CA THR A 169 -3.78 65.14 -46.36
C THR A 169 -3.52 65.97 -45.10
N ASP A 170 -3.47 65.33 -43.94
CA ASP A 170 -3.20 65.97 -42.66
C ASP A 170 -1.71 66.27 -42.52
N LYS A 171 -1.37 67.45 -42.01
CA LYS A 171 0.03 67.81 -41.72
C LYS A 171 0.58 66.85 -40.66
N ARG A 172 1.84 66.44 -40.81
CA ARG A 172 2.53 65.58 -39.86
C ARG A 172 2.89 66.36 -38.60
N ASP A 173 2.51 65.81 -37.45
CA ASP A 173 2.76 66.44 -36.15
C ASP A 173 4.27 66.50 -35.82
N PRO A 174 4.73 67.54 -35.10
CA PRO A 174 6.11 67.64 -34.65
C PRO A 174 6.47 66.54 -33.65
N ILE A 175 7.66 65.94 -33.78
CA ILE A 175 8.12 64.87 -32.85
C ILE A 175 9.13 65.44 -31.87
N ARG A 176 8.79 65.47 -30.58
CA ARG A 176 9.72 65.88 -29.52
C ARG A 176 10.89 64.90 -29.40
N MET A 177 12.11 65.44 -29.29
CA MET A 177 13.35 64.67 -29.12
C MET A 177 13.88 64.67 -27.68
N ASN A 178 13.69 65.76 -26.94
CA ASN A 178 14.22 65.92 -25.58
C ASN A 178 13.12 65.87 -24.50
N THR A 179 13.52 65.76 -23.23
CA THR A 179 12.63 65.89 -22.05
C THR A 179 13.35 66.69 -20.98
N LEU A 180 12.61 67.46 -20.20
CA LEU A 180 13.14 68.21 -19.05
C LEU A 180 13.01 67.46 -17.73
N PHE A 181 12.56 66.20 -17.79
CA PHE A 181 12.38 65.33 -16.63
C PHE A 181 13.63 65.21 -15.76
N ALA A 182 14.83 65.23 -16.33
CA ALA A 182 16.07 65.11 -15.57
C ALA A 182 16.24 66.20 -14.47
N ARG A 183 15.76 67.42 -14.72
CA ARG A 183 15.79 68.50 -13.71
C ARG A 183 14.84 68.18 -12.56
N GLU A 184 13.65 67.69 -12.88
CA GLU A 184 12.65 67.31 -11.89
C GLU A 184 13.07 66.06 -11.10
N LEU A 185 13.71 65.10 -11.77
CA LEU A 185 14.32 63.92 -11.17
C LEU A 185 15.31 64.32 -10.07
N ILE A 186 16.23 65.26 -10.33
CA ILE A 186 17.19 65.74 -9.32
C ILE A 186 16.46 66.38 -8.13
N ASN A 187 15.47 67.23 -8.41
CA ASN A 187 14.72 67.93 -7.37
C ASN A 187 13.95 66.95 -6.47
N LYS A 188 13.27 65.95 -7.06
CA LYS A 188 12.46 64.97 -6.32
C LYS A 188 13.32 63.92 -5.63
N ALA A 189 14.38 63.44 -6.27
CA ALA A 189 15.30 62.46 -5.70
C ALA A 189 16.07 63.00 -4.48
N ASN A 190 16.37 64.30 -4.44
CA ASN A 190 16.96 64.95 -3.26
C ASN A 190 16.03 64.98 -2.04
N ILE A 191 14.71 64.84 -2.23
CA ILE A 191 13.74 64.80 -1.14
C ILE A 191 13.62 63.38 -0.59
N ALA A 192 13.17 62.45 -1.44
CA ALA A 192 13.00 61.04 -1.13
C ALA A 192 12.68 60.24 -2.40
N LEU A 193 12.95 58.93 -2.38
CA LEU A 193 12.56 58.04 -3.47
C LEU A 193 11.03 58.00 -3.65
N GLU A 194 10.28 58.02 -2.55
CA GLU A 194 8.82 58.06 -2.54
C GLU A 194 8.27 59.30 -3.28
N ALA A 195 8.98 60.44 -3.20
CA ALA A 195 8.60 61.66 -3.91
C ALA A 195 8.85 61.53 -5.42
N LEU A 196 9.96 60.88 -5.81
CA LEU A 196 10.27 60.62 -7.21
C LEU A 196 9.22 59.72 -7.87
N LEU A 197 8.89 58.59 -7.25
CA LEU A 197 7.95 57.60 -7.79
C LEU A 197 6.48 57.95 -7.53
N SER A 198 6.16 59.19 -7.15
CA SER A 198 4.79 59.62 -6.87
C SER A 198 3.96 59.85 -8.15
N TRP A 199 2.64 59.82 -8.01
CA TRP A 199 1.71 60.18 -9.09
C TRP A 199 1.94 61.61 -9.60
N ASP A 200 2.18 62.56 -8.68
CA ASP A 200 2.34 63.98 -9.02
C ASP A 200 3.57 64.23 -9.90
N THR A 201 4.67 63.50 -9.67
CA THR A 201 5.87 63.59 -10.51
C THR A 201 5.60 63.18 -11.96
N GLN A 202 4.66 62.25 -12.18
CA GLN A 202 4.26 61.80 -13.52
C GLN A 202 3.34 62.80 -14.23
N GLN A 203 2.91 63.86 -13.56
CA GLN A 203 2.12 64.97 -14.13
C GLN A 203 3.00 66.16 -14.54
N LEU A 204 4.32 65.97 -14.67
CA LEU A 204 5.24 67.02 -15.10
C LEU A 204 4.81 67.60 -16.44
N GLN A 205 4.73 68.93 -16.52
CA GLN A 205 4.48 69.65 -17.75
C GLN A 205 5.76 69.86 -18.55
N GLU A 206 5.71 69.61 -19.85
CA GLU A 206 6.77 69.84 -20.82
C GLU A 206 6.49 71.11 -21.64
N PRO A 207 7.52 71.82 -22.13
CA PRO A 207 7.32 73.06 -22.89
C PRO A 207 6.52 72.80 -24.18
N PRO A 208 5.55 73.66 -24.56
CA PRO A 208 4.69 73.44 -25.72
C PRO A 208 5.49 73.39 -27.04
N ILE A 209 5.10 72.49 -27.94
CA ILE A 209 5.66 72.40 -29.31
C ILE A 209 4.69 72.91 -30.39
N ASP A 210 3.38 72.87 -30.12
CA ASP A 210 2.31 73.22 -31.07
C ASP A 210 1.96 74.71 -31.11
N GLU A 211 1.36 75.16 -32.23
CA GLU A 211 1.00 76.56 -32.46
C GLU A 211 0.07 77.14 -31.37
N ASP A 212 -0.71 76.28 -30.70
CA ASP A 212 -1.68 76.65 -29.65
C ASP A 212 -1.05 76.99 -28.28
N ASN A 213 0.25 76.75 -28.10
CA ASN A 213 1.04 77.15 -26.91
C ASN A 213 0.53 76.56 -25.57
N ILE A 214 -0.08 75.38 -25.60
CA ILE A 214 -0.58 74.64 -24.41
C ILE A 214 0.52 73.66 -23.95
N PRO A 215 0.98 73.70 -22.69
CA PRO A 215 1.96 72.74 -22.19
C PRO A 215 1.40 71.31 -22.14
N ASP A 216 2.09 70.38 -22.80
CA ASP A 216 1.76 68.95 -22.73
C ASP A 216 2.29 68.34 -21.43
N LEU A 217 1.66 67.27 -20.97
CA LEU A 217 2.24 66.45 -19.91
C LEU A 217 3.41 65.62 -20.46
N MET A 218 4.27 65.11 -19.58
CA MET A 218 5.29 64.14 -19.99
C MET A 218 4.64 62.99 -20.74
N ASP A 219 5.27 62.57 -21.84
CA ASP A 219 4.71 61.60 -22.77
C ASP A 219 5.33 60.22 -22.57
N PHE A 220 4.51 59.25 -22.15
CA PHE A 220 4.89 57.85 -21.97
C PHE A 220 4.90 57.05 -23.27
N LYS A 221 4.44 57.63 -24.38
CA LYS A 221 4.38 57.03 -25.72
C LYS A 221 5.35 57.67 -26.71
N GLY A 222 5.95 58.81 -26.34
CA GLY A 222 6.91 59.54 -27.16
C GLY A 222 8.30 58.92 -27.19
N ALA A 223 9.27 59.62 -27.78
CA ALA A 223 10.64 59.13 -27.98
C ALA A 223 11.34 58.66 -26.68
N ASN A 224 11.02 59.28 -25.54
CA ASN A 224 11.58 58.94 -24.23
C ASN A 224 10.65 58.06 -23.36
N GLY A 225 9.52 57.61 -23.91
CA GLY A 225 8.50 56.85 -23.18
C GLY A 225 9.02 55.57 -22.53
N LEU A 226 9.91 54.84 -23.22
CA LEU A 226 10.54 53.62 -22.71
C LEU A 226 11.21 53.82 -21.34
N TYR A 227 11.99 54.90 -21.19
CA TYR A 227 12.70 55.20 -19.94
C TYR A 227 11.73 55.55 -18.80
N PHE A 228 10.59 56.17 -19.11
CA PHE A 228 9.57 56.44 -18.10
C PHE A 228 8.88 55.14 -17.65
N TRP A 229 8.56 54.23 -18.57
CA TRP A 229 8.05 52.90 -18.21
C TRP A 229 9.06 52.11 -17.37
N GLU A 230 10.34 52.14 -17.74
CA GLU A 230 11.41 51.51 -16.97
C GLU A 230 11.50 52.06 -15.54
N LEU A 231 11.48 53.39 -15.39
CA LEU A 231 11.63 54.03 -14.09
C LEU A 231 10.43 53.80 -13.16
N PHE A 232 9.21 53.99 -13.68
CA PHE A 232 8.00 54.00 -12.84
C PHE A 232 7.36 52.61 -12.68
N LEU A 233 7.53 51.70 -13.64
CA LEU A 233 6.95 50.35 -13.58
C LEU A 233 8.02 49.25 -13.43
N HIS A 234 8.90 49.09 -14.42
CA HIS A 234 9.75 47.89 -14.49
C HIS A 234 10.77 47.84 -13.36
N LEU A 235 11.37 48.97 -12.98
CA LEU A 235 12.37 49.03 -11.91
C LEU A 235 11.76 48.64 -10.54
N PRO A 236 10.68 49.27 -10.04
CA PRO A 236 10.06 48.82 -8.79
C PRO A 236 9.58 47.37 -8.84
N PHE A 237 9.04 46.93 -9.98
CA PHE A 237 8.54 45.56 -10.17
C PHE A 237 9.67 44.51 -10.16
N MET A 238 10.79 44.79 -10.81
CA MET A 238 11.96 43.90 -10.82
C MET A 238 12.59 43.82 -9.43
N ILE A 239 12.67 44.95 -8.71
CA ILE A 239 13.18 44.99 -7.34
C ILE A 239 12.28 44.16 -6.41
N SER A 240 10.96 44.31 -6.49
CA SER A 240 10.04 43.49 -5.69
C SER A 240 10.18 42.01 -6.01
N HIS A 241 10.34 41.66 -7.29
CA HIS A 241 10.55 40.28 -7.71
C HIS A 241 11.83 39.69 -7.12
N ARG A 242 12.95 40.43 -7.20
CA ARG A 242 14.21 39.98 -6.62
C ARG A 242 14.12 39.84 -5.10
N LEU A 243 13.46 40.77 -4.41
CA LEU A 243 13.28 40.71 -2.95
C LEU A 243 12.40 39.52 -2.53
N ASN A 244 11.37 39.19 -3.31
CA ASN A 244 10.54 38.01 -3.08
C ASN A 244 11.36 36.70 -3.21
N LEU A 245 12.22 36.60 -4.24
CA LEU A 245 13.12 35.45 -4.41
C LEU A 245 14.10 35.28 -3.24
N GLU A 246 14.56 36.39 -2.68
CA GLU A 246 15.41 36.43 -1.47
C GLU A 246 14.59 36.30 -0.16
N GLN A 247 13.30 35.97 -0.24
CA GLN A 247 12.39 35.78 0.89
C GLN A 247 12.18 37.04 1.76
N ARG A 248 12.49 38.23 1.23
CA ARG A 248 12.28 39.53 1.89
C ARG A 248 10.89 40.07 1.56
N PHE A 249 9.85 39.36 2.01
CA PHE A 249 8.46 39.59 1.60
C PHE A 249 7.92 40.99 1.95
N SER A 250 8.30 41.54 3.10
CA SER A 250 7.83 42.86 3.54
C SER A 250 8.46 44.00 2.72
N ASP A 251 9.74 43.84 2.35
CA ASP A 251 10.42 44.80 1.48
C ASP A 251 9.89 44.72 0.05
N ALA A 252 9.61 43.51 -0.45
CA ALA A 252 8.96 43.31 -1.73
C ALA A 252 7.57 43.97 -1.80
N GLU A 253 6.78 43.84 -0.73
CA GLU A 253 5.47 44.50 -0.61
C GLU A 253 5.60 46.04 -0.62
N ARG A 254 6.61 46.60 0.08
CA ARG A 254 6.89 48.04 0.06
C ARG A 254 7.20 48.56 -1.35
N TRP A 255 8.02 47.84 -2.11
CA TRP A 255 8.35 48.21 -3.49
C TRP A 255 7.15 48.06 -4.43
N LEU A 256 6.31 47.04 -4.23
CA LEU A 256 5.06 46.90 -4.97
C LEU A 256 4.09 48.06 -4.71
N GLY A 257 4.09 48.63 -3.49
CA GLY A 257 3.30 49.80 -3.12
C GLY A 257 3.60 51.07 -3.94
N PHE A 258 4.73 51.14 -4.65
CA PHE A 258 5.01 52.20 -5.62
C PHE A 258 4.26 52.05 -6.93
N ILE A 259 3.69 50.87 -7.21
CA ILE A 259 2.90 50.59 -8.41
C ILE A 259 1.43 50.38 -8.03
N PHE A 260 1.18 49.46 -7.09
CA PHE A 260 -0.14 49.00 -6.67
C PHE A 260 -0.21 48.86 -5.15
N ASP A 261 -1.15 49.57 -4.53
CA ASP A 261 -1.43 49.50 -3.10
C ASP A 261 -2.95 49.35 -2.87
N PRO A 262 -3.45 48.17 -2.44
CA PRO A 262 -4.87 47.95 -2.22
C PRO A 262 -5.48 48.82 -1.10
N GLY A 263 -4.65 49.41 -0.23
CA GLY A 263 -5.10 50.34 0.82
C GLY A 263 -5.26 51.79 0.36
N ARG A 264 -4.74 52.14 -0.82
CA ARG A 264 -4.68 53.53 -1.31
C ARG A 264 -6.02 54.01 -1.85
N LYS A 265 -6.56 55.07 -1.25
CA LYS A 265 -7.78 55.76 -1.71
C LYS A 265 -7.45 56.86 -2.72
N LYS A 266 -8.44 57.23 -3.55
CA LYS A 266 -8.33 58.35 -4.50
C LYS A 266 -8.06 59.67 -3.75
N ILE A 267 -7.00 60.39 -4.12
CA ILE A 267 -6.63 61.70 -3.55
C ILE A 267 -6.47 62.68 -4.71
N GLY A 268 -7.34 63.69 -4.79
CA GLY A 268 -7.33 64.66 -5.89
C GLY A 268 -7.47 64.00 -7.26
N ASN A 269 -6.48 64.23 -8.13
CA ASN A 269 -6.39 63.64 -9.47
C ASN A 269 -5.68 62.26 -9.51
N ALA A 270 -5.09 61.81 -8.40
CA ALA A 270 -4.47 60.49 -8.33
C ALA A 270 -5.55 59.40 -8.20
N PRO A 271 -5.51 58.33 -9.03
CA PRO A 271 -6.49 57.26 -8.99
C PRO A 271 -6.37 56.43 -7.71
N ALA A 272 -7.43 55.66 -7.41
CA ALA A 272 -7.37 54.68 -6.34
C ALA A 272 -6.49 53.48 -6.76
N TYR A 273 -5.81 52.88 -5.78
CA TYR A 273 -4.97 51.67 -5.89
C TYR A 273 -3.71 51.76 -6.76
N TRP A 274 -3.77 52.37 -7.94
CA TRP A 274 -2.67 52.45 -8.90
C TRP A 274 -1.92 53.77 -8.79
N ASN A 275 -0.59 53.72 -8.88
CA ASN A 275 0.28 54.89 -8.79
C ASN A 275 1.04 55.19 -10.09
N VAL A 276 0.99 54.30 -11.08
CA VAL A 276 1.64 54.47 -12.39
C VAL A 276 0.60 54.97 -13.39
N ARG A 277 0.82 56.17 -13.95
CA ARG A 277 -0.08 56.90 -14.85
C ARG A 277 -0.49 56.10 -16.09
N PRO A 278 0.44 55.55 -16.88
CA PRO A 278 0.05 54.83 -18.09
C PRO A 278 -0.71 53.52 -17.81
N LEU A 279 -0.76 53.03 -16.56
CA LEU A 279 -1.63 51.90 -16.21
C LEU A 279 -3.12 52.27 -16.18
N VAL A 280 -3.47 53.55 -16.08
CA VAL A 280 -4.86 54.03 -15.93
C VAL A 280 -5.33 54.81 -17.17
N GLU A 281 -4.43 55.08 -18.11
CA GLU A 281 -4.73 55.72 -19.39
C GLU A 281 -5.44 54.76 -20.38
N GLU A 282 -6.04 55.32 -21.43
CA GLU A 282 -6.75 54.53 -22.44
C GLU A 282 -5.78 53.63 -23.24
N PRO A 283 -6.18 52.38 -23.57
CA PRO A 283 -5.38 51.45 -24.36
C PRO A 283 -5.00 52.02 -25.73
N ASP A 284 -3.79 51.68 -26.20
CA ASP A 284 -3.28 52.12 -27.51
C ASP A 284 -2.60 50.94 -28.23
N PRO A 285 -3.12 50.51 -29.39
CA PRO A 285 -2.65 49.29 -30.04
C PRO A 285 -1.28 49.42 -30.73
N ASP A 286 -0.62 50.58 -30.70
CA ASP A 286 0.60 50.84 -31.49
C ASP A 286 1.74 49.84 -31.22
N TYR A 287 2.02 49.50 -29.96
CA TYR A 287 3.09 48.54 -29.64
C TYR A 287 2.75 47.11 -30.11
N PHE A 288 1.50 46.68 -29.91
CA PHE A 288 1.00 45.38 -30.37
C PHE A 288 1.10 45.24 -31.88
N LEU A 289 0.74 46.30 -32.62
CA LEU A 289 0.82 46.30 -34.08
C LEU A 289 2.26 46.18 -34.59
N ARG A 290 3.26 46.69 -33.86
CA ARG A 290 4.68 46.58 -34.23
C ARG A 290 5.26 45.19 -33.98
N SER A 291 4.82 44.53 -32.91
CA SER A 291 5.30 43.20 -32.51
C SER A 291 4.17 42.39 -31.84
N PRO A 292 3.34 41.67 -32.62
CA PRO A 292 2.15 40.99 -32.10
C PRO A 292 2.44 39.75 -31.25
N ILE A 293 3.70 39.32 -31.17
CA ILE A 293 4.13 38.13 -30.40
C ILE A 293 4.80 38.53 -29.08
N ASP A 294 5.17 39.80 -28.92
CA ASP A 294 5.87 40.27 -27.73
C ASP A 294 4.88 40.52 -26.56
N PRO A 295 4.92 39.73 -25.47
CA PRO A 295 4.00 39.88 -24.35
C PRO A 295 4.12 41.25 -23.66
N ASP A 296 5.30 41.86 -23.63
CA ASP A 296 5.50 43.18 -23.04
C ASP A 296 4.91 44.27 -23.94
N GLY A 297 5.10 44.19 -25.26
CA GLY A 297 4.42 45.06 -26.23
C GLY A 297 2.89 44.95 -26.18
N ILE A 298 2.36 43.72 -26.04
CA ILE A 298 0.92 43.44 -25.84
C ILE A 298 0.41 44.06 -24.53
N ALA A 299 1.20 44.00 -23.45
CA ALA A 299 0.84 44.53 -22.15
C ALA A 299 0.97 46.06 -22.05
N ALA A 300 1.92 46.66 -22.77
CA ALA A 300 2.04 48.11 -22.90
C ALA A 300 0.88 48.70 -23.70
N SER A 301 0.38 47.97 -24.70
CA SER A 301 -0.76 48.38 -25.52
C SER A 301 -2.09 48.32 -24.76
N ASP A 302 -2.27 47.30 -23.92
CA ASP A 302 -3.43 47.14 -23.01
C ASP A 302 -2.94 47.05 -21.56
N PRO A 303 -2.87 48.18 -20.85
CA PRO A 303 -2.28 48.25 -19.52
C PRO A 303 -2.97 47.37 -18.47
N VAL A 304 -4.19 46.89 -18.72
CA VAL A 304 -4.90 45.92 -17.87
C VAL A 304 -4.07 44.63 -17.69
N ARG A 305 -3.26 44.25 -18.69
CA ARG A 305 -2.40 43.07 -18.61
C ARG A 305 -1.25 43.29 -17.62
N TYR A 306 -0.61 44.45 -17.63
CA TYR A 306 0.38 44.81 -16.61
C TYR A 306 -0.24 44.93 -15.22
N GLN A 307 -1.45 45.50 -15.11
CA GLN A 307 -2.19 45.52 -13.85
C GLN A 307 -2.39 44.10 -13.29
N LYS A 308 -2.85 43.16 -14.13
CA LYS A 308 -3.03 41.75 -13.74
C LYS A 308 -1.70 41.11 -13.33
N ALA A 309 -0.62 41.35 -14.06
CA ALA A 309 0.69 40.81 -13.75
C ALA A 309 1.22 41.30 -12.39
N VAL A 310 1.11 42.60 -12.11
CA VAL A 310 1.47 43.20 -10.81
C VAL A 310 0.62 42.62 -9.69
N TYR A 311 -0.69 42.50 -9.91
CA TYR A 311 -1.61 41.90 -8.95
C TYR A 311 -1.26 40.44 -8.65
N PHE A 312 -0.97 39.62 -9.66
CA PHE A 312 -0.57 38.23 -9.46
C PHE A 312 0.74 38.11 -8.70
N HIS A 313 1.71 38.97 -8.98
CA HIS A 313 2.95 39.00 -8.22
C HIS A 313 2.73 39.43 -6.76
N TYR A 314 1.83 40.40 -6.51
CA TYR A 314 1.43 40.80 -5.16
C TYR A 314 0.83 39.61 -4.39
N ILE A 315 -0.13 38.90 -4.99
CA ILE A 315 -0.73 37.69 -4.41
C ILE A 315 0.33 36.62 -4.15
N LYS A 316 1.20 36.36 -5.12
CA LYS A 316 2.31 35.42 -4.96
C LYS A 316 3.21 35.76 -3.76
N ASN A 317 3.56 37.04 -3.58
CA ASN A 317 4.38 37.47 -2.46
C ASN A 317 3.72 37.16 -1.09
N LEU A 318 2.40 37.32 -1.00
CA LEU A 318 1.64 36.96 0.20
C LEU A 318 1.55 35.44 0.41
N ILE A 319 1.38 34.67 -0.67
CA ILE A 319 1.38 33.20 -0.62
C ILE A 319 2.71 32.69 -0.11
N ASP A 320 3.82 33.15 -0.68
CA ASP A 320 5.16 32.70 -0.32
C ASP A 320 5.46 33.01 1.16
N ARG A 321 4.97 34.15 1.66
CA ARG A 321 5.02 34.51 3.09
C ARG A 321 4.19 33.57 3.96
N GLY A 322 2.96 33.25 3.55
CA GLY A 322 2.10 32.29 4.25
C GLY A 322 2.70 30.89 4.30
N ASP A 323 3.25 30.42 3.19
CA ASP A 323 3.94 29.13 3.08
C ASP A 323 5.20 29.09 3.96
N MET A 324 5.94 30.19 4.09
CA MET A 324 7.09 30.29 5.01
C MET A 324 6.64 30.12 6.47
N ALA A 325 5.57 30.81 6.88
CA ALA A 325 5.02 30.69 8.22
C ALA A 325 4.49 29.27 8.51
N TYR A 326 3.86 28.63 7.53
CA TYR A 326 3.38 27.26 7.66
C TYR A 326 4.56 26.29 7.89
N ARG A 327 5.66 26.42 7.13
CA ARG A 327 6.82 25.53 7.28
C ARG A 327 7.51 25.59 8.65
N GLN A 328 7.29 26.64 9.45
CA GLN A 328 7.81 26.72 10.83
C GLN A 328 7.10 25.75 11.80
N LEU A 329 5.86 25.33 11.49
CA LEU A 329 5.08 24.34 12.25
C LEU A 329 4.91 24.64 13.77
N THR A 330 4.96 25.91 14.16
CA THR A 330 4.59 26.34 15.52
C THR A 330 3.11 26.74 15.57
N PRO A 331 2.40 26.61 16.70
CA PRO A 331 0.99 27.00 16.79
C PRO A 331 0.72 28.44 16.32
N ASP A 332 1.59 29.37 16.71
CA ASP A 332 1.48 30.79 16.33
C ASP A 332 1.77 31.00 14.84
N SER A 333 2.78 30.32 14.28
CA SER A 333 3.11 30.44 12.85
C SER A 333 2.07 29.79 11.94
N LEU A 334 1.41 28.71 12.39
CA LEU A 334 0.25 28.12 11.70
C LEU A 334 -0.96 29.06 11.75
N GLY A 335 -1.15 29.75 12.89
CA GLY A 335 -2.13 30.83 13.02
C GLY A 335 -1.85 31.98 12.04
N GLU A 336 -0.59 32.42 11.95
CA GLU A 336 -0.15 33.44 10.99
C GLU A 336 -0.39 33.00 9.53
N ALA A 337 0.02 31.79 9.17
CA ALA A 337 -0.18 31.24 7.82
C ALA A 337 -1.66 31.27 7.42
N LYS A 338 -2.55 30.88 8.33
CA LYS A 338 -4.00 30.94 8.11
C LYS A 338 -4.48 32.36 7.80
N LEU A 339 -4.00 33.36 8.54
CA LEU A 339 -4.38 34.76 8.31
C LEU A 339 -3.94 35.23 6.92
N TRP A 340 -2.73 34.86 6.47
CA TRP A 340 -2.26 35.17 5.13
C TRP A 340 -3.15 34.53 4.05
N TYR A 341 -3.44 33.23 4.15
CA TYR A 341 -4.27 32.54 3.16
C TYR A 341 -5.70 33.09 3.09
N VAL A 342 -6.32 33.42 4.23
CA VAL A 342 -7.66 34.03 4.24
C VAL A 342 -7.64 35.40 3.59
N ARG A 343 -6.65 36.25 3.92
CA ARG A 343 -6.49 37.56 3.29
C ARG A 343 -6.34 37.45 1.76
N ILE A 344 -5.62 36.44 1.28
CA ILE A 344 -5.43 36.22 -0.15
C ILE A 344 -6.74 35.78 -0.81
N LEU A 345 -7.51 34.89 -0.18
CA LEU A 345 -8.82 34.47 -0.68
C LEU A 345 -9.82 35.64 -0.73
N ASP A 346 -9.77 36.54 0.26
CA ASP A 346 -10.60 37.76 0.26
C ASP A 346 -10.24 38.70 -0.89
N LEU A 347 -8.94 38.81 -1.24
CA LEU A 347 -8.47 39.59 -2.39
C LEU A 347 -8.88 38.95 -3.73
N LEU A 348 -8.74 37.63 -3.86
CA LEU A 348 -9.13 36.89 -5.06
C LEU A 348 -10.66 36.89 -5.27
N GLY A 349 -11.43 36.95 -4.19
CA GLY A 349 -12.88 36.86 -4.22
C GLY A 349 -13.39 35.44 -4.47
N PRO A 350 -14.71 35.27 -4.70
CA PRO A 350 -15.29 33.96 -4.97
C PRO A 350 -14.68 33.35 -6.24
N ARG A 351 -14.48 32.03 -6.21
CA ARG A 351 -14.03 31.28 -7.37
C ARG A 351 -14.99 31.53 -8.56
N PRO A 352 -14.48 31.76 -9.78
CA PRO A 352 -15.33 31.91 -10.96
C PRO A 352 -16.18 30.66 -11.20
N ASP A 353 -17.50 30.82 -11.36
CA ASP A 353 -18.40 29.72 -11.69
C ASP A 353 -18.13 29.22 -13.13
N MET A 354 -17.65 27.98 -13.26
CA MET A 354 -17.58 27.33 -14.56
C MET A 354 -18.96 26.79 -14.93
N LYS A 355 -19.53 27.25 -16.05
CA LYS A 355 -20.74 26.63 -16.61
C LYS A 355 -20.42 25.18 -16.98
N LEU A 356 -20.97 24.23 -16.23
CA LEU A 356 -20.75 22.79 -16.40
C LEU A 356 -21.26 22.26 -17.76
N THR A 357 -22.20 22.97 -18.39
CA THR A 357 -22.71 22.66 -19.73
C THR A 357 -21.90 23.43 -20.77
N SER A 358 -21.11 22.72 -21.57
CA SER A 358 -20.42 23.31 -22.71
C SER A 358 -21.46 23.80 -23.73
N GLN A 359 -21.32 25.05 -24.17
CA GLN A 359 -22.11 25.60 -25.28
C GLN A 359 -21.54 25.19 -26.65
N TRP A 360 -20.44 24.42 -26.66
CA TRP A 360 -19.76 23.93 -27.85
C TRP A 360 -20.54 22.80 -28.54
N THR A 361 -20.89 23.00 -29.80
CA THR A 361 -21.46 21.96 -30.65
C THR A 361 -20.37 21.34 -31.54
N PRO A 362 -20.21 20.00 -31.56
CA PRO A 362 -19.23 19.37 -32.44
C PRO A 362 -19.46 19.70 -33.92
N ILE A 363 -18.40 20.07 -34.62
CA ILE A 363 -18.38 20.45 -36.04
C ILE A 363 -17.23 19.72 -36.75
N ALA A 364 -17.36 19.45 -38.04
CA ALA A 364 -16.29 18.83 -38.82
C ALA A 364 -15.10 19.80 -38.99
N LEU A 365 -13.87 19.28 -38.96
CA LEU A 365 -12.66 20.11 -39.03
C LEU A 365 -12.59 20.96 -40.32
N GLY A 366 -13.05 20.41 -41.45
CA GLY A 366 -13.11 21.16 -42.71
C GLY A 366 -14.06 22.35 -42.66
N ASP A 367 -15.23 22.18 -42.04
CA ASP A 367 -16.22 23.25 -41.87
C ASP A 367 -15.75 24.28 -40.83
N LEU A 368 -15.09 23.83 -39.76
CA LEU A 368 -14.49 24.70 -38.73
C LEU A 368 -13.36 25.57 -39.30
N ALA A 369 -12.48 25.00 -40.13
CA ALA A 369 -11.39 25.75 -40.75
C ALA A 369 -11.86 26.77 -41.80
N ALA A 370 -13.06 26.57 -42.37
CA ALA A 370 -13.65 27.49 -43.35
C ALA A 370 -14.64 28.50 -42.73
N SER A 371 -15.06 28.29 -41.48
CA SER A 371 -15.97 29.19 -40.77
C SER A 371 -15.30 30.53 -40.47
N THR A 372 -16.04 31.61 -40.68
CA THR A 372 -15.66 32.99 -40.35
C THR A 372 -16.80 33.62 -39.58
N SER A 373 -16.51 34.62 -38.75
CA SER A 373 -17.49 35.19 -37.84
C SER A 373 -18.40 36.24 -38.49
N PRO A 374 -19.67 35.95 -38.86
CA PRO A 374 -20.58 36.95 -39.40
C PRO A 374 -20.81 38.13 -38.45
N GLY A 375 -20.77 37.89 -37.13
CA GLY A 375 -20.87 38.95 -36.12
C GLY A 375 -19.73 39.95 -36.17
N LEU A 376 -18.48 39.49 -36.28
CA LEU A 376 -17.30 40.38 -36.41
C LEU A 376 -17.35 41.13 -37.74
N ARG A 377 -17.74 40.48 -38.85
CA ARG A 377 -17.90 41.16 -40.15
C ARG A 377 -18.98 42.23 -40.12
N ALA A 378 -20.10 41.99 -39.43
CA ALA A 378 -21.12 43.01 -39.22
C ALA A 378 -20.61 44.17 -38.36
N PHE A 379 -19.82 43.87 -37.33
CA PHE A 379 -19.16 44.85 -36.46
C PHE A 379 -18.14 45.71 -37.24
N GLU A 380 -17.24 45.09 -38.00
CA GLU A 380 -16.31 45.79 -38.91
C GLU A 380 -17.05 46.73 -39.88
N GLN A 381 -18.12 46.25 -40.52
CA GLN A 381 -18.93 47.06 -41.42
C GLN A 381 -19.61 48.23 -40.72
N GLN A 382 -20.05 48.05 -39.46
CA GLN A 382 -20.60 49.14 -38.66
C GLN A 382 -19.54 50.21 -38.36
N PHE A 383 -18.32 49.80 -38.04
CA PHE A 383 -17.20 50.72 -37.81
C PHE A 383 -16.79 51.46 -39.07
N VAL A 384 -16.70 50.78 -40.22
CA VAL A 384 -16.43 51.43 -41.51
C VAL A 384 -17.48 52.51 -41.82
N LYS A 385 -18.76 52.23 -41.55
CA LYS A 385 -19.85 53.22 -41.73
C LYS A 385 -19.72 54.40 -40.77
N GLN A 386 -19.38 54.15 -39.50
CA GLN A 386 -19.16 55.20 -38.52
C GLN A 386 -17.98 56.08 -38.91
N GLU A 387 -16.87 55.48 -39.34
CA GLU A 387 -15.69 56.21 -39.79
C GLU A 387 -15.97 57.04 -41.05
N GLN A 388 -16.71 56.48 -42.01
CA GLN A 388 -17.19 57.24 -43.17
C GLN A 388 -18.03 58.44 -42.75
N GLN A 389 -18.95 58.29 -41.77
CA GLN A 389 -19.75 59.41 -41.25
C GLN A 389 -18.87 60.49 -40.59
N VAL A 390 -17.85 60.09 -39.82
CA VAL A 390 -16.89 61.03 -39.23
C VAL A 390 -16.13 61.77 -40.33
N ARG A 391 -15.58 61.05 -41.32
CA ARG A 391 -14.85 61.63 -42.47
C ARG A 391 -15.71 62.57 -43.30
N THR A 392 -16.97 62.22 -43.58
CA THR A 392 -17.93 63.08 -44.27
C THR A 392 -18.30 64.32 -43.44
N SER A 393 -18.40 64.20 -42.11
CA SER A 393 -18.67 65.34 -41.23
C SER A 393 -17.48 66.30 -41.12
N ALA A 394 -16.25 65.79 -41.19
CA ALA A 394 -15.01 66.58 -41.14
C ALA A 394 -14.76 67.33 -42.46
N THR A 395 -15.01 66.68 -43.61
CA THR A 395 -14.90 67.30 -44.94
C THR A 395 -15.93 68.41 -45.17
N ALA A 396 -17.11 68.33 -44.55
CA ALA A 396 -18.12 69.38 -44.61
C ALA A 396 -17.79 70.65 -43.81
N LYS A 397 -16.75 70.63 -42.95
CA LYS A 397 -16.42 71.70 -41.99
C LYS A 397 -14.90 71.90 -41.80
N ASP A 398 -14.16 72.12 -42.89
CA ASP A 398 -12.73 72.51 -42.84
C ASP A 398 -11.91 71.68 -41.83
N GLY A 399 -12.06 70.36 -41.87
CA GLY A 399 -11.27 69.43 -41.05
C GLY A 399 -11.74 69.22 -39.61
N LYS A 400 -12.82 69.87 -39.15
CA LYS A 400 -13.36 69.67 -37.78
C LYS A 400 -14.60 68.76 -37.77
N ALA A 401 -14.42 67.52 -37.35
CA ALA A 401 -15.51 66.55 -37.19
C ALA A 401 -16.54 67.01 -36.13
N THR A 402 -17.82 67.04 -36.49
CA THR A 402 -18.92 67.40 -35.57
C THR A 402 -19.53 66.16 -34.89
N VAL A 403 -19.31 64.97 -35.45
CA VAL A 403 -19.74 63.68 -34.92
C VAL A 403 -18.52 62.92 -34.44
N LYS A 404 -18.51 62.51 -33.17
CA LYS A 404 -17.47 61.66 -32.59
C LYS A 404 -18.14 60.41 -32.00
N PHE A 405 -17.70 59.24 -32.44
CA PHE A 405 -18.10 57.97 -31.83
C PHE A 405 -17.11 57.61 -30.71
N SER A 406 -17.58 56.89 -29.70
CA SER A 406 -16.77 56.48 -28.54
C SER A 406 -15.65 55.47 -28.83
N PRO A 407 -15.73 54.54 -29.81
CA PRO A 407 -14.67 53.55 -30.00
C PRO A 407 -13.55 54.08 -30.91
N PRO A 408 -12.33 53.51 -30.82
CA PRO A 408 -11.18 53.95 -31.61
C PRO A 408 -11.40 53.71 -33.12
N PRO A 409 -10.77 54.52 -33.99
CA PRO A 409 -10.87 54.35 -35.44
C PRO A 409 -10.25 53.02 -35.89
N LEU A 410 -10.76 52.45 -36.99
CA LEU A 410 -10.13 51.31 -37.65
C LEU A 410 -8.75 51.73 -38.14
N ARG A 411 -7.71 51.00 -37.72
CA ARG A 411 -6.32 51.21 -38.17
C ARG A 411 -5.90 50.06 -39.08
N LEU A 412 -5.25 50.38 -40.19
CA LEU A 412 -4.61 49.36 -41.02
C LEU A 412 -3.38 48.82 -40.26
N SER A 413 -3.22 47.50 -40.21
CA SER A 413 -1.96 46.92 -39.74
C SER A 413 -0.84 47.31 -40.71
N THR A 414 0.12 48.09 -40.23
CA THR A 414 1.28 48.54 -41.00
C THR A 414 2.45 47.55 -40.95
N PHE A 415 2.40 46.56 -40.05
CA PHE A 415 3.48 45.60 -39.83
C PHE A 415 2.92 44.17 -39.71
N GLY A 416 3.22 43.30 -40.68
CA GLY A 416 2.95 41.85 -40.63
C GLY A 416 1.48 41.42 -40.50
N SER A 417 1.20 40.17 -40.86
CA SER A 417 -0.08 39.51 -40.56
C SER A 417 0.07 38.69 -39.28
N ASP A 418 -0.74 38.95 -38.27
CA ASP A 418 -0.80 38.13 -37.06
C ASP A 418 -1.32 36.72 -37.43
N PRO A 419 -0.54 35.64 -37.20
CA PRO A 419 -0.97 34.29 -37.51
C PRO A 419 -2.12 33.79 -36.61
N THR A 420 -2.34 34.40 -35.44
CA THR A 420 -3.39 34.01 -34.48
C THR A 420 -4.76 34.63 -34.80
N LEU A 421 -4.80 35.65 -35.66
CA LEU A 421 -6.04 36.34 -36.04
C LEU A 421 -7.07 35.41 -36.70
N ALA A 422 -6.62 34.38 -37.42
CA ALA A 422 -7.50 33.39 -38.03
C ALA A 422 -8.22 32.49 -37.01
N GLU A 423 -7.63 32.32 -35.82
CA GLU A 423 -8.22 31.55 -34.72
C GLU A 423 -9.28 32.37 -33.98
N GLU A 424 -9.05 33.69 -33.84
CA GLU A 424 -9.98 34.65 -33.21
C GLU A 424 -11.17 35.05 -34.11
N ASP A 425 -11.05 34.94 -35.44
CA ASP A 425 -12.15 35.22 -36.41
C ASP A 425 -13.19 34.08 -36.50
N ASN A 426 -13.23 33.17 -35.53
CA ASN A 426 -14.10 32.01 -35.52
C ASN A 426 -15.07 32.01 -34.32
N GLU A 427 -16.38 32.09 -34.57
CA GLU A 427 -17.43 32.10 -33.52
C GLU A 427 -17.56 30.78 -32.76
N HIS A 428 -16.94 29.74 -33.30
CA HIS A 428 -16.99 28.42 -32.73
C HIS A 428 -16.08 28.35 -31.48
N PHE A 429 -14.85 28.86 -31.52
CA PHE A 429 -13.96 28.77 -30.36
C PHE A 429 -14.47 29.56 -29.16
N ILE A 430 -14.33 28.97 -27.96
CA ILE A 430 -14.71 29.59 -26.69
C ILE A 430 -13.43 30.03 -25.98
N LEU A 431 -13.38 31.29 -25.54
CA LEU A 431 -12.25 31.83 -24.79
C LEU A 431 -12.01 31.02 -23.50
N PRO A 432 -10.83 30.42 -23.30
CA PRO A 432 -10.52 29.68 -22.09
C PRO A 432 -10.30 30.63 -20.90
N ILE A 433 -10.64 30.14 -19.70
CA ILE A 433 -10.26 30.82 -18.46
C ILE A 433 -8.74 30.70 -18.28
N ASN A 434 -8.10 31.74 -17.77
CA ASN A 434 -6.69 31.68 -17.40
C ASN A 434 -6.46 30.63 -16.30
N SER A 435 -5.81 29.52 -16.66
CA SER A 435 -5.57 28.40 -15.76
C SER A 435 -4.63 28.75 -14.61
N GLU A 436 -3.65 29.64 -14.81
CA GLU A 436 -2.73 30.09 -13.74
C GLU A 436 -3.48 30.81 -12.63
N LEU A 437 -4.53 31.55 -12.97
CA LEU A 437 -5.36 32.24 -11.98
C LEU A 437 -6.15 31.23 -11.14
N VAL A 438 -6.76 30.22 -11.79
CA VAL A 438 -7.54 29.16 -11.12
C VAL A 438 -6.67 28.36 -10.15
N LYS A 439 -5.40 28.08 -10.51
CA LYS A 439 -4.45 27.37 -9.65
C LYS A 439 -4.25 28.02 -8.29
N TYR A 440 -4.35 29.35 -8.18
CA TYR A 440 -4.19 30.02 -6.88
C TYR A 440 -5.32 29.67 -5.90
N TRP A 441 -6.59 29.58 -6.34
CA TRP A 441 -7.67 29.11 -5.47
C TRP A 441 -7.45 27.67 -5.05
N ASP A 442 -7.18 26.76 -6.01
CA ASP A 442 -6.97 25.34 -5.72
C ASP A 442 -5.81 25.13 -4.73
N MET A 443 -4.72 25.88 -4.92
CA MET A 443 -3.57 25.84 -4.02
C MET A 443 -3.95 26.35 -2.63
N LEU A 444 -4.55 27.53 -2.51
CA LEU A 444 -4.93 28.12 -1.22
C LEU A 444 -5.96 27.29 -0.46
N GLU A 445 -6.95 26.75 -1.15
CA GLU A 445 -7.94 25.83 -0.56
C GLU A 445 -7.27 24.57 -0.03
N THR A 446 -6.31 24.00 -0.77
CA THR A 446 -5.52 22.86 -0.32
C THR A 446 -4.67 23.21 0.91
N ARG A 447 -4.01 24.37 0.92
CA ARG A 447 -3.21 24.84 2.07
C ARG A 447 -4.07 25.02 3.32
N LEU A 448 -5.23 25.63 3.16
CA LEU A 448 -6.20 25.86 4.22
C LEU A 448 -6.82 24.55 4.72
N TYR A 449 -7.09 23.60 3.82
CA TYR A 449 -7.53 22.25 4.16
C TYR A 449 -6.48 21.54 5.01
N ASN A 450 -5.21 21.55 4.59
CA ASN A 450 -4.12 20.93 5.35
C ASN A 450 -4.01 21.53 6.76
N LEU A 451 -4.11 22.87 6.88
CA LEU A 451 -4.12 23.55 8.19
C LEU A 451 -5.29 23.11 9.07
N ARG A 452 -6.49 22.96 8.48
CA ARG A 452 -7.70 22.54 9.21
C ARG A 452 -7.65 21.10 9.69
N HIS A 453 -6.91 20.23 9.01
CA HIS A 453 -6.84 18.78 9.29
C HIS A 453 -5.55 18.35 10.00
N ASN A 454 -4.78 19.29 10.55
CA ASN A 454 -3.52 19.01 11.23
C ASN A 454 -2.53 18.24 10.33
N LEU A 455 -2.42 18.68 9.08
CA LEU A 455 -1.47 18.16 8.10
C LEU A 455 -0.31 19.15 7.90
N THR A 456 0.83 18.65 7.43
CA THR A 456 1.92 19.49 6.93
C THR A 456 1.53 20.17 5.61
N LEU A 457 2.35 21.11 5.14
CA LEU A 457 2.18 21.75 3.83
C LEU A 457 2.00 20.73 2.69
N ASP A 458 2.72 19.60 2.78
CA ASP A 458 2.72 18.49 1.81
C ASP A 458 1.54 17.50 2.00
N GLY A 459 0.70 17.68 3.03
CA GLY A 459 -0.44 16.81 3.31
C GLY A 459 -0.15 15.59 4.21
N LYS A 460 1.03 15.52 4.85
CA LYS A 460 1.35 14.43 5.80
C LYS A 460 0.73 14.74 7.17
N PRO A 461 0.16 13.76 7.90
CA PRO A 461 -0.39 14.01 9.22
C PRO A 461 0.70 14.42 10.21
N LEU A 462 0.45 15.47 11.01
CA LEU A 462 1.33 15.88 12.12
C LEU A 462 1.24 14.91 13.31
N SER A 463 0.12 14.16 13.44
CA SER A 463 -0.07 13.13 14.47
C SER A 463 0.48 11.78 14.05
N LEU A 464 1.25 11.13 14.94
CA LEU A 464 1.69 9.74 14.76
C LEU A 464 0.55 8.75 15.11
N PRO A 465 0.27 7.72 14.30
CA PRO A 465 -0.77 6.72 14.60
C PRO A 465 -0.37 5.83 15.79
N LEU A 466 -1.32 5.48 16.66
CA LEU A 466 -1.11 4.50 17.74
C LEU A 466 -1.12 3.06 17.19
N PHE A 467 -0.19 2.22 17.67
CA PHE A 467 -0.21 0.77 17.40
C PHE A 467 -1.16 0.04 18.36
N ALA A 468 -1.95 -0.92 17.87
CA ALA A 468 -2.87 -1.72 18.69
C ALA A 468 -2.16 -2.90 19.40
N ALA A 469 -2.66 -3.29 20.59
CA ALA A 469 -2.16 -4.45 21.35
C ALA A 469 -2.93 -5.76 21.03
N PRO A 470 -2.28 -6.95 21.09
CA PRO A 470 -2.92 -8.25 20.80
C PRO A 470 -3.82 -8.82 21.93
N LEU A 471 -4.67 -9.83 21.61
CA LEU A 471 -5.66 -10.48 22.50
C LEU A 471 -5.11 -11.69 23.32
N ASP A 472 -5.71 -12.05 24.48
CA ASP A 472 -5.25 -13.09 25.44
C ASP A 472 -5.92 -14.50 25.25
N PRO A 473 -5.17 -15.62 25.09
CA PRO A 473 -5.69 -16.97 24.80
C PRO A 473 -6.39 -17.76 25.93
N ARG A 474 -6.39 -17.31 27.19
CA ARG A 474 -6.80 -18.14 28.35
C ARG A 474 -8.31 -18.45 28.45
N ALA A 475 -9.15 -17.75 27.69
CA ALA A 475 -10.61 -17.84 27.83
C ALA A 475 -11.23 -19.18 27.32
N LEU A 476 -10.54 -19.97 26.48
CA LEU A 476 -11.08 -21.18 25.86
C LEU A 476 -11.04 -22.45 26.74
N LEU A 477 -10.15 -22.51 27.73
CA LEU A 477 -9.83 -23.75 28.48
C LEU A 477 -10.83 -24.05 29.61
N ALA A 478 -11.55 -23.05 30.10
CA ALA A 478 -12.44 -23.17 31.26
C ALA A 478 -13.78 -23.88 30.96
N ALA A 479 -14.17 -24.04 29.68
CA ALA A 479 -15.49 -24.51 29.29
C ALA A 479 -15.65 -26.06 29.28
N TYR A 480 -14.57 -26.84 29.36
CA TYR A 480 -14.60 -28.29 29.05
C TYR A 480 -14.74 -29.22 30.27
N ALA A 481 -14.74 -28.72 31.51
CA ALA A 481 -14.34 -29.53 32.67
C ALA A 481 -15.45 -30.30 33.46
N ASN A 482 -16.76 -30.11 33.25
CA ASN A 482 -17.78 -30.65 34.19
C ASN A 482 -18.79 -31.64 33.57
N GLY A 483 -18.77 -32.92 34.00
CA GLY A 483 -19.82 -33.92 33.76
C GLY A 483 -19.86 -35.01 34.84
N ALA A 484 -21.05 -35.36 35.38
CA ALA A 484 -21.23 -36.30 36.50
C ALA A 484 -22.47 -37.22 36.33
N THR A 485 -22.43 -38.44 36.91
CA THR A 485 -23.40 -39.56 36.78
C THR A 485 -23.59 -40.35 38.11
N GLU A 486 -24.81 -40.88 38.37
CA GLU A 486 -25.15 -41.83 39.46
C GLU A 486 -26.03 -42.99 38.94
N GLY A 487 -25.96 -44.19 39.58
CA GLY A 487 -26.71 -45.42 39.23
C GLY A 487 -27.35 -46.11 40.46
N GLY A 488 -28.46 -46.84 40.25
CA GLY A 488 -29.45 -47.25 41.27
C GLY A 488 -29.45 -48.73 41.73
N ALA A 489 -30.28 -49.04 42.74
CA ALA A 489 -30.31 -50.29 43.53
C ALA A 489 -31.50 -51.22 43.20
N GLY A 490 -31.28 -52.54 43.17
CA GLY A 490 -32.31 -53.59 43.01
C GLY A 490 -32.57 -54.41 44.28
N SER A 491 -33.82 -54.87 44.48
CA SER A 491 -34.30 -55.63 45.65
C SER A 491 -34.12 -57.14 45.49
N LEU A 492 -33.73 -57.84 46.57
CA LEU A 492 -33.54 -59.29 46.62
C LEU A 492 -34.86 -60.05 46.78
N LEU A 493 -35.13 -61.06 45.93
CA LEU A 493 -36.22 -62.02 46.09
C LEU A 493 -35.81 -63.11 47.11
N ALA A 494 -36.75 -63.53 47.97
CA ALA A 494 -36.53 -64.64 48.91
C ALA A 494 -36.34 -65.96 48.16
N GLN A 495 -35.23 -66.66 48.40
CA GLN A 495 -34.88 -67.88 47.68
C GLN A 495 -35.30 -69.14 48.45
N GLU A 496 -35.82 -70.15 47.74
CA GLU A 496 -36.17 -71.46 48.31
C GLU A 496 -34.91 -72.20 48.82
N THR A 497 -35.07 -72.98 49.89
CA THR A 497 -33.97 -73.75 50.49
C THR A 497 -33.52 -74.89 49.56
N PRO A 498 -32.24 -74.90 49.12
CA PRO A 498 -31.72 -75.97 48.25
C PRO A 498 -31.70 -77.36 48.90
N HIS A 499 -31.56 -78.41 48.09
CA HIS A 499 -31.52 -79.81 48.55
C HIS A 499 -30.19 -80.25 49.19
N TYR A 500 -29.12 -79.49 48.95
CA TYR A 500 -27.77 -79.78 49.44
C TYR A 500 -27.46 -79.05 50.73
N ARG A 501 -26.57 -79.64 51.52
CA ARG A 501 -26.05 -79.05 52.75
C ARG A 501 -25.19 -77.82 52.47
N TYR A 502 -25.12 -76.92 53.45
CA TYR A 502 -24.37 -75.67 53.38
C TYR A 502 -22.90 -75.85 52.93
N PRO A 503 -22.11 -76.80 53.47
CA PRO A 503 -20.69 -76.92 53.09
C PRO A 503 -20.47 -77.16 51.59
N VAL A 504 -21.36 -77.92 50.95
CA VAL A 504 -21.30 -78.21 49.52
C VAL A 504 -21.65 -76.95 48.72
N MET A 505 -22.74 -76.28 49.09
CA MET A 505 -23.17 -75.04 48.42
C MET A 505 -22.14 -73.92 48.57
N PHE A 506 -21.54 -73.77 49.75
CA PHE A 506 -20.49 -72.80 50.02
C PHE A 506 -19.25 -73.01 49.15
N ALA A 507 -18.81 -74.26 48.97
CA ALA A 507 -17.69 -74.58 48.09
C ALA A 507 -18.01 -74.22 46.62
N LYS A 508 -19.24 -74.49 46.15
CA LYS A 508 -19.68 -74.13 44.80
C LYS A 508 -19.77 -72.61 44.59
N ALA A 509 -20.38 -71.88 45.52
CA ALA A 509 -20.48 -70.42 45.44
C ALA A 509 -19.10 -69.75 45.51
N SER A 510 -18.21 -70.24 46.37
CA SER A 510 -16.84 -69.73 46.50
C SER A 510 -16.03 -69.85 45.21
N ALA A 511 -16.14 -70.98 44.49
CA ALA A 511 -15.49 -71.18 43.21
C ALA A 511 -16.06 -70.28 42.10
N ALA A 512 -17.39 -70.07 42.09
CA ALA A 512 -18.04 -69.15 41.16
C ALA A 512 -17.58 -67.69 41.35
N VAL A 513 -17.48 -67.25 42.61
CA VAL A 513 -16.97 -65.90 42.95
C VAL A 513 -15.51 -65.70 42.54
N GLU A 514 -14.65 -66.72 42.67
CA GLU A 514 -13.27 -66.65 42.19
C GLU A 514 -13.20 -66.47 40.67
N THR A 515 -14.06 -67.19 39.93
CA THR A 515 -14.18 -67.05 38.48
C THR A 515 -14.65 -65.65 38.09
N LEU A 516 -15.65 -65.12 38.81
CA LEU A 516 -16.13 -63.74 38.62
C LEU A 516 -15.02 -62.71 38.85
N THR A 517 -14.21 -62.90 39.89
CA THR A 517 -13.07 -62.02 40.20
C THR A 517 -12.04 -62.02 39.06
N GLN A 518 -11.73 -63.19 38.49
CA GLN A 518 -10.85 -63.30 37.32
C GLN A 518 -11.40 -62.57 36.08
N PHE A 519 -12.71 -62.64 35.85
CA PHE A 519 -13.38 -61.89 34.78
C PHE A 519 -13.30 -60.37 35.01
N GLY A 520 -13.40 -59.90 36.25
CA GLY A 520 -13.21 -58.50 36.61
C GLY A 520 -11.81 -57.98 36.25
N PHE A 521 -10.75 -58.71 36.63
CA PHE A 521 -9.37 -58.36 36.30
C PHE A 521 -9.08 -58.35 34.80
N THR A 522 -9.60 -59.33 34.07
CA THR A 522 -9.43 -59.39 32.61
C THR A 522 -10.15 -58.23 31.91
N LEU A 523 -11.37 -57.88 32.36
CA LEU A 523 -12.09 -56.72 31.84
C LEU A 523 -11.34 -55.41 32.08
N LEU A 524 -10.81 -55.19 33.30
CA LEU A 524 -10.00 -54.02 33.62
C LEU A 524 -8.77 -53.91 32.71
N SER A 525 -8.02 -55.00 32.53
CA SER A 525 -6.85 -55.00 31.64
C SER A 525 -7.19 -54.69 30.18
N VAL A 526 -8.34 -55.16 29.68
CA VAL A 526 -8.83 -54.83 28.33
C VAL A 526 -9.20 -53.35 28.21
N ILE A 527 -9.82 -52.77 29.24
CA ILE A 527 -10.14 -51.33 29.30
C ILE A 527 -8.86 -50.49 29.25
N GLU A 528 -7.88 -50.78 30.11
CA GLU A 528 -6.61 -50.04 30.16
C GLU A 528 -5.86 -50.09 28.81
N ARG A 529 -5.80 -51.27 28.19
CA ARG A 529 -5.14 -51.44 26.88
C ARG A 529 -5.86 -50.67 25.76
N LYS A 530 -7.19 -50.59 25.80
CA LYS A 530 -7.96 -49.76 24.87
C LYS A 530 -7.57 -48.29 25.02
N GLU A 531 -7.61 -47.77 26.24
CA GLU A 531 -7.34 -46.35 26.53
C GLU A 531 -5.89 -45.97 26.20
N GLN A 532 -4.92 -46.82 26.51
CA GLN A 532 -3.53 -46.65 26.09
C GLN A 532 -3.37 -46.63 24.57
N GLY A 533 -4.09 -47.53 23.86
CA GLY A 533 -4.12 -47.55 22.41
C GLY A 533 -4.68 -46.25 21.82
N GLN A 534 -5.81 -45.78 22.34
CA GLN A 534 -6.45 -44.52 21.91
C GLN A 534 -5.56 -43.29 22.17
N LEU A 535 -4.91 -43.23 23.33
CA LEU A 535 -3.98 -42.13 23.64
C LEU A 535 -2.80 -42.11 22.67
N MET A 536 -2.24 -43.28 22.36
CA MET A 536 -1.13 -43.40 21.41
C MET A 536 -1.56 -42.98 19.99
N GLU A 537 -2.76 -43.39 19.55
CA GLU A 537 -3.36 -42.96 18.29
C GLU A 537 -3.53 -41.44 18.23
N LEU A 538 -4.09 -40.83 19.28
CA LEU A 538 -4.29 -39.38 19.38
C LEU A 538 -2.97 -38.60 19.37
N GLN A 539 -1.97 -39.03 20.15
CA GLN A 539 -0.66 -38.39 20.18
C GLN A 539 0.00 -38.41 18.80
N GLN A 540 -0.08 -39.53 18.07
CA GLN A 540 0.50 -39.61 16.73
C GLN A 540 -0.29 -38.80 15.70
N GLN A 541 -1.61 -38.70 15.84
CA GLN A 541 -2.42 -37.80 15.03
C GLN A 541 -1.98 -36.33 15.23
N GLN A 542 -1.79 -35.89 16.47
CA GLN A 542 -1.32 -34.53 16.77
C GLN A 542 0.08 -34.27 16.20
N VAL A 543 1.00 -35.26 16.29
CA VAL A 543 2.33 -35.15 15.67
C VAL A 543 2.21 -34.98 14.14
N TRP A 544 1.30 -35.70 13.50
CA TRP A 544 1.05 -35.58 12.07
C TRP A 544 0.47 -34.21 11.69
N GLU A 545 -0.49 -33.68 12.45
CA GLU A 545 -1.05 -32.34 12.26
C GLU A 545 0.02 -31.25 12.48
N PHE A 546 0.82 -31.35 13.54
CA PHE A 546 1.89 -30.38 13.81
C PHE A 546 3.01 -30.39 12.77
N ALA A 547 3.29 -31.54 12.16
CA ALA A 547 4.28 -31.63 11.09
C ALA A 547 3.89 -30.78 9.85
N GLN A 548 2.60 -30.53 9.60
CA GLN A 548 2.17 -29.63 8.52
C GLN A 548 2.60 -28.18 8.76
N TYR A 549 2.47 -27.68 10.00
CA TYR A 549 2.88 -26.30 10.30
C TYR A 549 4.38 -26.07 10.10
N ALA A 550 5.22 -27.09 10.36
CA ALA A 550 6.64 -27.00 10.09
C ALA A 550 6.94 -26.85 8.59
N ILE A 551 6.18 -27.53 7.72
CA ILE A 551 6.26 -27.36 6.25
C ILE A 551 5.85 -25.95 5.86
N ASP A 552 4.70 -25.47 6.35
CA ASP A 552 4.18 -24.14 6.02
C ASP A 552 5.16 -23.03 6.45
N LEU A 553 5.73 -23.13 7.65
CA LEU A 553 6.76 -22.20 8.15
C LEU A 553 7.98 -22.17 7.23
N GLN A 554 8.43 -23.34 6.77
CA GLN A 554 9.60 -23.44 5.90
C GLN A 554 9.33 -22.92 4.48
N LEU A 555 8.09 -23.08 3.97
CA LEU A 555 7.67 -22.47 2.72
C LEU A 555 7.64 -20.93 2.81
N GLU A 556 7.16 -20.37 3.91
CA GLU A 556 7.23 -18.91 4.14
C GLU A 556 8.68 -18.43 4.24
N ALA A 557 9.56 -19.17 4.91
CA ALA A 557 10.99 -18.88 4.93
C ALA A 557 11.58 -18.81 3.50
N GLN A 558 11.26 -19.77 2.63
CA GLN A 558 11.70 -19.72 1.22
C GLN A 558 11.18 -18.49 0.46
N LYS A 559 9.95 -18.03 0.73
CA LYS A 559 9.44 -16.80 0.11
C LYS A 559 10.24 -15.58 0.55
N ILE A 560 10.62 -15.50 1.82
CA ILE A 560 11.47 -14.42 2.37
C ILE A 560 12.84 -14.43 1.69
N GLU A 561 13.46 -15.61 1.53
CA GLU A 561 14.74 -15.77 0.82
C GLU A 561 14.63 -15.24 -0.64
N VAL A 562 13.55 -15.56 -1.35
CA VAL A 562 13.34 -15.03 -2.72
C VAL A 562 13.28 -13.50 -2.75
N GLN A 563 12.61 -12.87 -1.79
CA GLN A 563 12.56 -11.39 -1.73
C GLN A 563 13.90 -10.79 -1.32
N THR A 564 14.63 -11.44 -0.40
CA THR A 564 15.96 -11.02 0.05
C THR A 564 16.96 -11.08 -1.10
N ARG A 565 16.92 -12.15 -1.91
CA ARG A 565 17.70 -12.24 -3.14
C ARG A 565 17.42 -11.10 -4.10
N LYS A 566 16.15 -10.76 -4.36
CA LYS A 566 15.78 -9.63 -5.22
C LYS A 566 16.32 -8.30 -4.70
N ALA A 567 16.32 -8.08 -3.39
CA ALA A 567 16.91 -6.89 -2.78
C ALA A 567 18.43 -6.82 -2.99
N LEU A 568 19.14 -7.95 -2.85
CA LEU A 568 20.59 -8.04 -3.13
C LEU A 568 20.90 -7.83 -4.62
N GLU A 569 20.11 -8.39 -5.52
CA GLU A 569 20.24 -8.16 -6.97
C GLU A 569 20.02 -6.68 -7.34
N ALA A 570 19.03 -6.03 -6.74
CA ALA A 570 18.80 -4.60 -6.90
C ALA A 570 19.97 -3.75 -6.36
N SER A 571 20.50 -4.11 -5.18
CA SER A 571 21.68 -3.47 -4.60
C SER A 571 22.90 -3.63 -5.52
N LYS A 572 23.10 -4.82 -6.09
CA LYS A 572 24.17 -5.07 -7.06
C LYS A 572 24.00 -4.19 -8.30
N ALA A 573 22.79 -4.08 -8.85
CA ALA A 573 22.53 -3.26 -10.03
C ALA A 573 22.87 -1.77 -9.80
N VAL A 574 22.63 -1.24 -8.60
CA VAL A 574 23.03 0.13 -8.21
C VAL A 574 24.55 0.28 -8.20
N VAL A 575 25.28 -0.67 -7.61
CA VAL A 575 26.74 -0.64 -7.58
C VAL A 575 27.33 -0.81 -8.99
N ASP A 576 26.78 -1.72 -9.80
CA ASP A 576 27.20 -1.93 -11.19
C ASP A 576 26.95 -0.69 -12.06
N ALA A 577 25.89 0.07 -11.79
CA ALA A 577 25.64 1.35 -12.45
C ALA A 577 26.68 2.40 -12.04
N ARG A 578 27.03 2.48 -10.75
CA ARG A 578 28.11 3.35 -10.25
C ARG A 578 29.47 3.00 -10.88
N THR A 579 29.78 1.71 -10.98
CA THR A 579 31.00 1.23 -11.66
C THR A 579 31.05 1.68 -13.10
N ARG A 580 29.96 1.48 -13.86
CA ARG A 580 29.87 1.91 -15.27
C ARG A 580 30.04 3.42 -15.42
N PHE A 581 29.42 4.20 -14.53
CA PHE A 581 29.53 5.66 -14.54
C PHE A 581 30.97 6.13 -14.32
N TYR A 582 31.66 5.64 -13.29
CA TYR A 582 33.06 6.03 -13.05
C TYR A 582 34.03 5.46 -14.08
N ALA A 583 33.73 4.30 -14.68
CA ALA A 583 34.50 3.78 -15.80
C ALA A 583 34.42 4.71 -17.02
N GLN A 584 33.22 5.18 -17.38
CA GLN A 584 33.03 6.14 -18.48
C GLN A 584 33.78 7.46 -18.22
N LEU A 585 33.67 8.01 -17.01
CA LEU A 585 34.39 9.23 -16.64
C LEU A 585 35.91 9.05 -16.68
N ALA A 586 36.42 7.92 -16.21
CA ALA A 586 37.86 7.64 -16.24
C ALA A 586 38.38 7.39 -17.66
N GLU A 587 37.60 6.73 -18.53
CA GLU A 587 37.93 6.52 -19.95
C GLU A 587 37.96 7.83 -20.74
N GLU A 588 36.98 8.72 -20.52
CA GLU A 588 36.94 10.02 -21.18
C GLU A 588 38.03 10.96 -20.63
N ASN A 589 38.21 11.00 -19.30
CA ASN A 589 39.16 11.81 -18.52
C ASN A 589 39.06 13.34 -18.74
N VAL A 590 39.35 13.82 -19.95
CA VAL A 590 39.33 15.24 -20.33
C VAL A 590 38.49 15.40 -21.58
N SER A 591 37.41 16.16 -21.48
CA SER A 591 36.52 16.41 -22.62
C SER A 591 37.18 17.34 -23.66
N PRO A 592 36.72 17.31 -24.93
CA PRO A 592 37.22 18.23 -25.96
C PRO A 592 37.08 19.71 -25.59
N GLY A 593 36.02 20.07 -24.86
CA GLY A 593 35.80 21.42 -24.37
C GLY A 593 36.81 21.83 -23.28
N GLU A 594 37.17 20.91 -22.38
CA GLU A 594 38.21 21.16 -21.36
C GLU A 594 39.60 21.32 -22.00
N VAL A 595 39.91 20.53 -23.03
CA VAL A 595 41.15 20.68 -23.82
C VAL A 595 41.18 22.04 -24.54
N ALA A 596 40.08 22.43 -25.18
CA ALA A 596 39.97 23.72 -25.87
C ALA A 596 40.05 24.91 -24.89
N ALA A 597 39.45 24.80 -23.71
CA ALA A 597 39.53 25.82 -22.68
C ALA A 597 40.97 25.95 -22.12
N ALA A 598 41.65 24.83 -21.87
CA ALA A 598 43.04 24.83 -21.40
C ALA A 598 43.99 25.41 -22.46
N SER A 599 43.80 25.06 -23.74
CA SER A 599 44.63 25.58 -24.83
C SER A 599 44.40 27.08 -25.07
N ALA A 600 43.14 27.54 -25.04
CA ALA A 600 42.81 28.95 -25.18
C ALA A 600 43.37 29.80 -24.03
N GLN A 601 43.28 29.31 -22.78
CA GLN A 601 43.87 30.00 -21.62
C GLN A 601 45.40 30.08 -21.68
N LEU A 602 46.06 29.00 -22.09
CA LEU A 602 47.51 29.00 -22.28
C LEU A 602 47.92 30.00 -23.38
N ALA A 603 47.23 29.97 -24.53
CA ALA A 603 47.48 30.89 -25.63
C ALA A 603 47.28 32.36 -25.23
N ALA A 604 46.20 32.68 -24.50
CA ALA A 604 45.93 34.03 -24.01
C ALA A 604 47.04 34.54 -23.06
N ARG A 605 47.51 33.71 -22.13
CA ARG A 605 48.55 34.11 -21.16
C ARG A 605 49.94 34.22 -21.77
N VAL A 606 50.25 33.39 -22.77
CA VAL A 606 51.48 33.55 -23.57
C VAL A 606 51.43 34.86 -24.34
N ALA A 607 50.30 35.19 -24.96
CA ALA A 607 50.12 36.46 -25.65
C ALA A 607 50.23 37.67 -24.69
N GLU A 608 49.75 37.58 -23.45
CA GLU A 608 49.89 38.61 -22.41
C GLU A 608 51.36 38.85 -22.00
N GLY A 609 52.13 37.76 -21.81
CA GLY A 609 53.56 37.84 -21.55
C GLY A 609 54.34 38.50 -22.70
N VAL A 610 53.97 38.18 -23.95
CA VAL A 610 54.55 38.82 -25.15
C VAL A 610 54.13 40.29 -25.27
N GLY A 611 52.86 40.62 -25.02
CA GLY A 611 52.36 42.00 -25.03
C GLY A 611 53.07 42.93 -24.04
N SER A 612 53.45 42.39 -22.87
CA SER A 612 54.22 43.13 -21.86
C SER A 612 55.63 43.51 -22.36
N THR A 613 56.24 42.72 -23.24
CA THR A 613 57.56 43.06 -23.84
C THR A 613 57.47 44.19 -24.86
N ALA A 614 56.33 44.35 -25.56
CA ALA A 614 56.07 45.49 -26.43
C ALA A 614 55.96 46.81 -25.63
N TYR A 615 55.37 46.78 -24.43
CA TYR A 615 55.36 47.92 -23.52
C TYR A 615 56.75 48.25 -22.94
N ALA A 616 57.62 47.25 -22.74
CA ALA A 616 59.02 47.46 -22.37
C ALA A 616 59.79 48.20 -23.48
N ALA A 617 59.57 47.83 -24.75
CA ALA A 617 60.13 48.54 -25.90
C ALA A 617 59.56 49.97 -26.03
N ALA A 618 58.26 50.16 -25.81
CA ALA A 618 57.64 51.49 -25.77
C ALA A 618 58.20 52.38 -24.63
N SER A 619 58.52 51.78 -23.49
CA SER A 619 59.14 52.48 -22.35
C SER A 619 60.61 52.84 -22.64
N ALA A 620 61.33 52.03 -23.42
CA ALA A 620 62.66 52.38 -23.93
C ALA A 620 62.63 53.57 -24.89
N LEU A 621 61.54 53.74 -25.67
CA LEU A 621 61.34 54.91 -26.54
C LEU A 621 61.06 56.21 -25.76
N LYS A 622 60.61 56.15 -24.50
CA LYS A 622 60.45 57.34 -23.62
C LYS A 622 61.79 58.00 -23.26
N VAL A 623 62.91 57.30 -23.47
CA VAL A 623 64.26 57.83 -23.25
C VAL A 623 64.72 58.71 -24.41
N VAL A 624 64.05 58.65 -25.58
CA VAL A 624 64.40 59.44 -26.78
C VAL A 624 63.60 60.75 -26.82
N PRO A 625 64.20 61.93 -27.12
CA PRO A 625 63.50 63.22 -27.05
C PRO A 625 62.37 63.36 -28.10
N ASN A 626 61.18 63.80 -27.67
CA ASN A 626 59.94 63.76 -28.49
C ASN A 626 59.57 65.09 -29.17
N HIS A 627 60.35 66.17 -29.02
CA HIS A 627 60.10 67.46 -29.67
C HIS A 627 61.39 68.27 -29.88
N ALA A 628 61.46 69.00 -30.99
CA ALA A 628 62.42 70.07 -31.24
C ALA A 628 61.65 71.25 -31.85
N GLY A 629 61.36 72.28 -31.05
CA GLY A 629 60.58 73.43 -31.49
C GLY A 629 60.57 74.56 -30.47
N PHE A 630 60.65 75.80 -30.97
CA PHE A 630 60.78 77.03 -30.18
C PHE A 630 59.40 77.60 -29.86
N HIS A 631 58.94 77.54 -28.61
CA HIS A 631 57.64 78.08 -28.18
C HIS A 631 57.80 79.00 -26.96
N ALA A 632 57.21 80.20 -27.05
CA ALA A 632 57.12 81.17 -25.98
C ALA A 632 55.69 81.16 -25.41
N GLY A 633 55.53 80.60 -24.20
CA GLY A 633 54.27 80.57 -23.47
C GLY A 633 54.49 79.99 -22.07
N ALA A 634 54.00 80.68 -21.05
CA ALA A 634 54.25 80.35 -19.65
C ALA A 634 53.46 79.10 -19.21
N THR A 635 54.16 78.07 -18.75
CA THR A 635 53.57 76.90 -18.08
C THR A 635 53.84 77.02 -16.58
N GLY A 636 52.78 77.11 -15.78
CA GLY A 636 52.87 77.21 -14.32
C GLY A 636 53.34 75.91 -13.68
N GLY A 637 54.26 76.04 -12.71
CA GLY A 637 54.72 74.95 -11.84
C GLY A 637 56.20 74.61 -12.00
N MET A 638 57.08 75.44 -11.43
CA MET A 638 58.35 75.10 -10.74
C MET A 638 59.12 76.40 -10.48
N ALA A 639 59.75 76.49 -9.31
CA ALA A 639 60.39 77.70 -8.81
C ALA A 639 61.74 78.02 -9.50
N VAL A 640 61.99 79.33 -9.68
CA VAL A 640 63.24 80.02 -10.02
C VAL A 640 63.57 80.23 -11.52
N GLY A 641 63.39 81.48 -11.98
CA GLY A 641 64.28 82.17 -12.94
C GLY A 641 63.89 82.14 -14.43
N ALA A 642 63.70 83.32 -15.03
CA ALA A 642 63.52 83.51 -16.46
C ALA A 642 64.84 83.30 -17.24
N ALA A 643 64.81 82.47 -18.29
CA ALA A 643 65.88 82.36 -19.28
C ALA A 643 65.30 82.07 -20.67
N ALA A 644 65.73 82.84 -21.68
CA ALA A 644 65.49 82.56 -23.08
C ALA A 644 66.58 81.61 -23.60
N GLY A 645 66.21 80.42 -24.07
CA GLY A 645 67.12 79.43 -24.64
C GLY A 645 66.35 78.17 -25.04
N GLY A 646 66.73 77.56 -26.17
CA GLY A 646 66.03 76.38 -26.71
C GLY A 646 66.01 75.22 -25.71
N ALA A 647 64.81 74.71 -25.40
CA ALA A 647 64.64 73.54 -24.55
C ALA A 647 64.75 72.27 -25.39
N VAL A 648 65.83 71.50 -25.19
CA VAL A 648 65.86 70.08 -25.54
C VAL A 648 65.14 69.34 -24.41
N GLY A 649 64.05 68.65 -24.71
CA GLY A 649 63.31 67.87 -23.72
C GLY A 649 64.25 66.90 -22.99
N GLY A 650 64.27 67.00 -21.65
CA GLY A 650 65.16 66.19 -20.81
C GLY A 650 64.87 64.69 -20.91
N PHE A 651 65.91 63.89 -20.83
CA PHE A 651 65.83 62.43 -20.75
C PHE A 651 64.96 62.03 -19.55
N ARG A 652 63.84 61.34 -19.81
CA ARG A 652 63.04 60.72 -18.76
C ARG A 652 63.75 59.46 -18.26
N LEU A 653 64.63 59.61 -17.27
CA LEU A 653 65.39 58.51 -16.65
C LEU A 653 64.50 57.48 -15.92
N GLU A 654 63.22 57.83 -15.66
CA GLU A 654 62.19 56.91 -15.15
C GLU A 654 61.94 55.70 -16.09
N GLY A 655 62.20 55.81 -17.38
CA GLY A 655 61.95 54.75 -18.36
C GLY A 655 62.84 53.50 -18.22
N VAL A 656 64.04 53.62 -17.63
CA VAL A 656 64.96 52.47 -17.41
C VAL A 656 64.48 51.55 -16.28
N PRO A 657 64.21 52.03 -15.06
CA PRO A 657 63.61 51.19 -14.02
C PRO A 657 62.20 50.70 -14.39
N GLU A 658 61.42 51.49 -15.15
CA GLU A 658 60.11 51.06 -15.68
C GLU A 658 60.25 49.88 -16.67
N MET A 659 61.23 49.91 -17.57
CA MET A 659 61.51 48.82 -18.53
C MET A 659 61.96 47.54 -17.82
N VAL A 660 62.83 47.65 -16.80
CA VAL A 660 63.27 46.49 -15.99
C VAL A 660 62.10 45.92 -15.19
N ALA A 661 61.25 46.76 -14.60
CA ALA A 661 60.05 46.33 -13.89
C ALA A 661 59.05 45.61 -14.81
N ILE A 662 58.80 46.13 -16.02
CA ILE A 662 57.91 45.51 -17.01
C ILE A 662 58.50 44.20 -17.55
N ALA A 663 59.82 44.13 -17.80
CA ALA A 663 60.47 42.90 -18.23
C ALA A 663 60.45 41.81 -17.14
N ALA A 664 60.68 42.20 -15.87
CA ALA A 664 60.53 41.31 -14.73
C ALA A 664 59.07 40.83 -14.57
N GLN A 665 58.10 41.73 -14.77
CA GLN A 665 56.68 41.39 -14.76
C GLN A 665 56.32 40.44 -15.91
N ALA A 666 56.81 40.68 -17.13
CA ALA A 666 56.59 39.78 -18.27
C ALA A 666 57.15 38.38 -18.03
N SER A 667 58.36 38.29 -17.45
CA SER A 667 58.96 37.02 -17.04
C SER A 667 58.14 36.34 -15.93
N ALA A 668 57.66 37.10 -14.95
CA ALA A 668 56.80 36.58 -13.90
C ALA A 668 55.47 36.05 -14.44
N THR A 669 54.82 36.77 -15.37
CA THR A 669 53.58 36.36 -16.03
C THR A 669 53.77 35.09 -16.87
N LEU A 670 54.90 34.97 -17.58
CA LEU A 670 55.22 33.76 -18.35
C LEU A 670 55.55 32.56 -17.44
N SER A 671 56.32 32.75 -16.38
CA SER A 671 56.56 31.69 -15.39
C SER A 671 55.28 31.27 -14.67
N ALA A 672 54.40 32.23 -14.36
CA ALA A 672 53.09 31.95 -13.80
C ALA A 672 52.22 31.16 -14.79
N SER A 673 52.21 31.47 -16.10
CA SER A 673 51.41 30.75 -17.08
C SER A 673 51.80 29.27 -17.21
N ILE A 674 53.09 28.95 -17.14
CA ILE A 674 53.60 27.57 -17.08
C ILE A 674 53.14 26.92 -15.77
N GLY A 675 53.26 27.62 -14.63
CA GLY A 675 52.77 27.15 -13.33
C GLY A 675 51.29 26.78 -13.34
N TYR A 676 50.43 27.64 -13.90
CA TYR A 676 48.99 27.39 -14.00
C TYR A 676 48.65 26.26 -14.98
N ALA A 677 49.38 26.12 -16.09
CA ALA A 677 49.17 25.00 -17.01
C ALA A 677 49.48 23.67 -16.32
N LEU A 678 50.58 23.60 -15.56
CA LEU A 678 50.95 22.43 -14.76
C LEU A 678 49.90 22.15 -13.67
N GLU A 679 49.46 23.17 -12.94
CA GLU A 679 48.40 23.04 -11.93
C GLU A 679 47.09 22.51 -12.53
N ARG A 680 46.70 22.98 -13.71
CA ARG A 680 45.50 22.52 -14.43
C ARG A 680 45.62 21.05 -14.84
N THR A 681 46.77 20.65 -15.38
CA THR A 681 47.04 19.26 -15.78
C THR A 681 47.09 18.32 -14.57
N GLU A 682 47.69 18.77 -13.46
CA GLU A 682 47.71 18.01 -12.20
C GLU A 682 46.30 17.92 -11.59
N GLY A 683 45.49 18.97 -11.72
CA GLY A 683 44.09 18.95 -11.33
C GLY A 683 43.29 17.85 -12.06
N PHE A 684 43.44 17.73 -13.38
CA PHE A 684 42.81 16.66 -14.16
C PHE A 684 43.36 15.28 -13.77
N ARG A 685 44.68 15.16 -13.56
CA ARG A 685 45.31 13.92 -13.12
C ARG A 685 44.81 13.46 -11.74
N ARG A 686 44.65 14.37 -10.78
CA ARG A 686 44.11 14.06 -9.44
C ARG A 686 42.65 13.65 -9.51
N ARG A 687 41.84 14.37 -10.30
CA ARG A 687 40.45 14.01 -10.56
C ARG A 687 40.31 12.63 -11.18
N LEU A 688 41.18 12.29 -12.15
CA LEU A 688 41.22 10.95 -12.74
C LEU A 688 41.53 9.87 -11.69
N GLN A 689 42.54 10.11 -10.83
CA GLN A 689 42.88 9.18 -9.75
C GLN A 689 41.70 8.94 -8.79
N GLU A 690 40.92 9.99 -8.48
CA GLU A 690 39.71 9.88 -7.66
C GLU A 690 38.63 9.04 -8.36
N TRP A 691 38.43 9.22 -9.67
CA TRP A 691 37.47 8.43 -10.44
C TRP A 691 37.89 6.97 -10.57
N GLU A 692 39.17 6.70 -10.84
CA GLU A 692 39.72 5.35 -10.88
C GLU A 692 39.57 4.66 -9.52
N HIS A 693 39.88 5.36 -8.42
CA HIS A 693 39.70 4.84 -7.08
C HIS A 693 38.22 4.54 -6.77
N ALA A 694 37.31 5.45 -7.11
CA ALA A 694 35.88 5.27 -6.89
C ALA A 694 35.29 4.11 -7.72
N ARG A 695 35.79 3.93 -8.96
CA ARG A 695 35.47 2.78 -9.83
C ARG A 695 35.96 1.48 -9.20
N ASP A 696 37.23 1.43 -8.78
CA ASP A 696 37.84 0.22 -8.24
C ASP A 696 37.20 -0.19 -6.90
N GLN A 697 36.84 0.78 -6.06
CA GLN A 697 36.04 0.52 -4.86
C GLN A 697 34.65 -0.04 -5.20
N ALA A 698 33.97 0.53 -6.20
CA ALA A 698 32.66 0.03 -6.62
C ALA A 698 32.74 -1.39 -7.24
N LEU A 699 33.83 -1.72 -7.94
CA LEU A 699 34.10 -3.07 -8.43
C LEU A 699 34.22 -4.08 -7.27
N LEU A 700 34.98 -3.74 -6.23
CA LEU A 700 35.12 -4.58 -5.03
C LEU A 700 33.79 -4.73 -4.28
N GLU A 701 33.00 -3.65 -4.18
CA GLU A 701 31.64 -3.69 -3.60
C GLU A 701 30.71 -4.63 -4.40
N SER A 702 30.77 -4.60 -5.75
CA SER A 702 29.97 -5.50 -6.60
C SER A 702 30.40 -6.97 -6.46
N GLU A 703 31.72 -7.20 -6.37
CA GLU A 703 32.26 -8.54 -6.10
C GLU A 703 31.81 -9.06 -4.73
N GLN A 704 31.85 -8.22 -3.70
CA GLN A 704 31.36 -8.56 -2.36
C GLN A 704 29.88 -8.96 -2.38
N ILE A 705 29.01 -8.21 -3.05
CA ILE A 705 27.59 -8.56 -3.17
C ILE A 705 27.41 -9.87 -3.96
N THR A 706 28.25 -10.10 -4.97
CA THR A 706 28.24 -11.38 -5.72
C THR A 706 28.59 -12.56 -4.82
N LEU A 707 29.55 -12.41 -3.90
CA LEU A 707 29.87 -13.42 -2.89
C LEU A 707 28.73 -13.59 -1.88
N GLN A 708 28.06 -12.52 -1.46
CA GLN A 708 26.87 -12.61 -0.59
C GLN A 708 25.72 -13.36 -1.26
N LEU A 709 25.48 -13.15 -2.56
CA LEU A 709 24.51 -13.92 -3.34
C LEU A 709 24.87 -15.41 -3.36
N ALA A 710 26.16 -15.76 -3.51
CA ALA A 710 26.59 -17.16 -3.45
C ALA A 710 26.37 -17.80 -2.05
N VAL A 711 26.55 -17.03 -0.97
CA VAL A 711 26.22 -17.47 0.40
C VAL A 711 24.70 -17.68 0.55
N HIS A 712 23.90 -16.75 0.05
CA HIS A 712 22.44 -16.85 0.06
C HIS A 712 21.93 -18.04 -0.77
N ASP A 713 22.60 -18.38 -1.89
CA ASP A 713 22.32 -19.60 -2.66
C ASP A 713 22.63 -20.87 -1.87
N ALA A 714 23.67 -20.86 -1.03
CA ALA A 714 23.93 -21.96 -0.11
C ALA A 714 22.86 -22.05 1.00
N GLN A 715 22.41 -20.91 1.54
CA GLN A 715 21.31 -20.87 2.51
C GLN A 715 20.00 -21.38 1.92
N THR A 716 19.67 -20.99 0.69
CA THR A 716 18.47 -21.48 -0.04
C THR A 716 18.53 -23.00 -0.22
N ARG A 717 19.70 -23.56 -0.51
CA ARG A 717 19.88 -25.03 -0.56
C ARG A 717 19.69 -25.69 0.80
N ALA A 718 20.16 -25.06 1.89
CA ALA A 718 19.96 -25.58 3.24
C ALA A 718 18.49 -25.54 3.68
N THR A 719 17.77 -24.46 3.37
CA THR A 719 16.34 -24.34 3.69
C THR A 719 15.49 -25.30 2.85
N ALA A 720 15.88 -25.58 1.60
CA ALA A 720 15.26 -26.63 0.79
C ALA A 720 15.46 -28.04 1.38
N LEU A 721 16.64 -28.33 1.92
CA LEU A 721 16.90 -29.60 2.62
C LEU A 721 16.07 -29.72 3.92
N GLN A 722 15.93 -28.64 4.68
CA GLN A 722 15.06 -28.60 5.87
C GLN A 722 13.59 -28.80 5.52
N LEU A 723 13.11 -28.23 4.42
CA LEU A 723 11.75 -28.47 3.93
C LEU A 723 11.55 -29.96 3.64
N ARG A 724 12.49 -30.56 2.91
CA ARG A 724 12.46 -32.01 2.62
C ARG A 724 12.49 -32.84 3.90
N GLN A 725 13.29 -32.45 4.89
CA GLN A 725 13.32 -33.12 6.19
C GLN A 725 11.96 -33.03 6.91
N ALA A 726 11.28 -31.88 6.85
CA ALA A 726 9.94 -31.72 7.43
C ALA A 726 8.88 -32.55 6.68
N GLU A 727 8.96 -32.62 5.35
CA GLU A 727 8.11 -33.49 4.52
C GLU A 727 8.31 -34.97 4.85
N ASP A 728 9.58 -35.41 4.97
CA ASP A 728 9.93 -36.78 5.35
C ASP A 728 9.46 -37.10 6.78
N ALA A 729 9.58 -36.16 7.72
CA ALA A 729 9.06 -36.30 9.08
C ALA A 729 7.53 -36.42 9.12
N LYS A 730 6.81 -35.61 8.31
CA LYS A 730 5.35 -35.73 8.16
C LYS A 730 4.97 -37.10 7.60
N LYS A 731 5.67 -37.56 6.58
CA LYS A 731 5.45 -38.89 5.99
C LYS A 731 5.74 -40.01 6.99
N GLN A 732 6.78 -39.86 7.80
CA GLN A 732 7.07 -40.79 8.90
C GLN A 732 5.93 -40.80 9.91
N ALA A 733 5.44 -39.65 10.36
CA ALA A 733 4.30 -39.56 11.26
C ALA A 733 3.04 -40.23 10.67
N GLU A 734 2.75 -39.99 9.39
CA GLU A 734 1.65 -40.63 8.66
C GLU A 734 1.80 -42.15 8.62
N THR A 735 2.99 -42.67 8.32
CA THR A 735 3.23 -44.13 8.30
C THR A 735 3.08 -44.78 9.68
N VAL A 736 3.54 -44.11 10.75
CA VAL A 736 3.36 -44.60 12.13
C VAL A 736 1.89 -44.58 12.52
N TYR A 737 1.16 -43.51 12.21
CA TYR A 737 -0.28 -43.41 12.45
C TYR A 737 -1.06 -44.48 11.67
N ALA A 738 -0.75 -44.66 10.38
CA ALA A 738 -1.34 -45.70 9.55
C ALA A 738 -1.04 -47.12 10.08
N PHE A 739 0.16 -47.35 10.62
CA PHE A 739 0.49 -48.61 11.28
C PHE A 739 -0.34 -48.84 12.54
N LEU A 740 -0.51 -47.84 13.41
CA LEU A 740 -1.34 -47.95 14.61
C LEU A 740 -2.81 -48.28 14.30
N ASN A 741 -3.34 -47.74 13.21
CA ASN A 741 -4.68 -48.08 12.74
C ASN A 741 -4.78 -49.48 12.11
N LYS A 742 -3.76 -49.91 11.36
CA LYS A 742 -3.75 -51.19 10.62
C LYS A 742 -3.35 -52.40 11.46
N ARG A 743 -2.58 -52.21 12.55
CA ARG A 743 -2.16 -53.33 13.39
C ARG A 743 -3.38 -54.05 13.98
N PHE A 744 -3.26 -55.36 14.18
CA PHE A 744 -4.36 -56.17 14.69
C PHE A 744 -4.83 -55.72 16.09
N THR A 745 -3.89 -55.41 16.99
CA THR A 745 -4.17 -54.92 18.35
C THR A 745 -4.44 -53.40 18.39
N ASN A 746 -5.36 -52.93 17.56
CA ASN A 746 -5.80 -51.54 17.54
C ASN A 746 -6.86 -51.25 18.63
N SER A 747 -7.20 -49.97 18.82
CA SER A 747 -8.22 -49.56 19.79
C SER A 747 -9.59 -50.20 19.53
N GLN A 748 -9.94 -50.47 18.26
CA GLN A 748 -11.20 -51.10 17.86
C GLN A 748 -11.31 -52.55 18.34
N LEU A 749 -10.24 -53.35 18.24
CA LEU A 749 -10.21 -54.73 18.76
C LEU A 749 -10.47 -54.75 20.27
N TYR A 750 -9.79 -53.88 21.03
CA TYR A 750 -9.99 -53.82 22.48
C TYR A 750 -11.36 -53.26 22.86
N GLN A 751 -11.94 -52.36 22.06
CA GLN A 751 -13.32 -51.92 22.24
C GLN A 751 -14.32 -53.06 22.02
N TRP A 752 -14.12 -53.88 20.98
CA TRP A 752 -14.93 -55.07 20.75
C TRP A 752 -14.78 -56.09 21.89
N LEU A 753 -13.54 -56.38 22.32
CA LEU A 753 -13.26 -57.26 23.46
C LEU A 753 -13.94 -56.75 24.74
N ASN A 754 -13.85 -55.45 25.03
CA ASN A 754 -14.51 -54.83 26.18
C ASN A 754 -16.02 -55.07 26.17
N GLY A 755 -16.67 -54.92 25.00
CA GLY A 755 -18.11 -55.21 24.86
C GLY A 755 -18.46 -56.67 25.13
N GLN A 756 -17.68 -57.61 24.60
CA GLN A 756 -17.89 -59.05 24.81
C GLN A 756 -17.67 -59.44 26.29
N PHE A 757 -16.53 -59.06 26.86
CA PHE A 757 -16.18 -59.38 28.25
C PHE A 757 -17.10 -58.69 29.26
N SER A 758 -17.60 -57.48 28.99
CA SER A 758 -18.62 -56.85 29.85
C SER A 758 -19.90 -57.67 29.91
N THR A 759 -20.32 -58.26 28.78
CA THR A 759 -21.51 -59.11 28.72
C THR A 759 -21.32 -60.39 29.51
N PHE A 760 -20.18 -61.08 29.30
CA PHE A 760 -19.86 -62.29 30.05
C PHE A 760 -19.72 -62.03 31.55
N TYR A 761 -19.13 -60.90 31.93
CA TYR A 761 -18.96 -60.51 33.32
C TYR A 761 -20.29 -60.31 34.04
N TYR A 762 -21.24 -59.61 33.40
CA TYR A 762 -22.57 -59.39 33.97
C TYR A 762 -23.36 -60.70 34.11
N GLN A 763 -23.35 -61.56 33.07
CA GLN A 763 -24.03 -62.85 33.12
C GLN A 763 -23.43 -63.78 34.20
N ALA A 764 -22.10 -63.79 34.32
CA ALA A 764 -21.41 -64.53 35.37
C ALA A 764 -21.72 -63.97 36.76
N TYR A 765 -21.87 -62.64 36.90
CA TYR A 765 -22.28 -62.00 38.15
C TYR A 765 -23.65 -62.48 38.59
N ASP A 766 -24.65 -62.44 37.71
CA ASP A 766 -26.03 -62.83 38.04
C ASP A 766 -26.12 -64.31 38.47
N ALA A 767 -25.47 -65.20 37.72
CA ALA A 767 -25.39 -66.63 38.06
C ALA A 767 -24.68 -66.86 39.40
N THR A 768 -23.54 -66.18 39.65
CA THR A 768 -22.78 -66.30 40.89
C THR A 768 -23.55 -65.74 42.08
N PHE A 769 -24.24 -64.62 41.88
CA PHE A 769 -25.05 -63.97 42.88
C PHE A 769 -26.20 -64.86 43.34
N SER A 770 -26.90 -65.50 42.41
CA SER A 770 -27.96 -66.46 42.73
C SER A 770 -27.44 -67.69 43.52
N LEU A 771 -26.23 -68.18 43.24
CA LEU A 771 -25.57 -69.23 44.02
C LEU A 771 -25.19 -68.77 45.43
N CYS A 772 -24.73 -67.52 45.58
CA CYS A 772 -24.42 -66.94 46.89
C CYS A 772 -25.68 -66.80 47.75
N LEU A 773 -26.79 -66.35 47.16
CA LEU A 773 -28.08 -66.29 47.84
C LEU A 773 -28.59 -67.70 48.20
N ALA A 774 -28.39 -68.70 47.33
CA ALA A 774 -28.81 -70.08 47.61
C ALA A 774 -28.02 -70.66 48.79
N THR A 775 -26.73 -70.33 48.85
CA THR A 775 -25.85 -70.70 49.97
C THR A 775 -26.30 -70.03 51.26
N GLN A 776 -26.70 -68.75 51.20
CA GLN A 776 -27.30 -68.05 52.35
C GLN A 776 -28.58 -68.76 52.80
N ALA A 777 -29.45 -69.20 51.90
CA ALA A 777 -30.66 -69.94 52.25
C ALA A 777 -30.33 -71.29 52.93
N CYS A 778 -29.32 -72.05 52.45
CA CYS A 778 -28.83 -73.25 53.13
C CYS A 778 -28.31 -72.94 54.54
N TRP A 779 -27.52 -71.88 54.69
CA TRP A 779 -26.99 -71.45 55.98
C TRP A 779 -28.12 -71.13 56.97
N GLN A 780 -29.09 -70.33 56.53
CA GLN A 780 -30.26 -69.96 57.32
C GLN A 780 -31.07 -71.21 57.70
N TYR A 781 -31.16 -72.19 56.79
CA TYR A 781 -31.83 -73.46 57.04
C TYR A 781 -31.12 -74.33 58.09
N GLU A 782 -29.81 -74.52 58.04
CA GLU A 782 -29.10 -75.39 58.99
C GLU A 782 -28.98 -74.76 60.39
N ILE A 783 -28.60 -73.48 60.44
CA ILE A 783 -28.45 -72.74 61.69
C ILE A 783 -29.82 -72.42 62.32
N ALA A 784 -30.88 -72.32 61.50
CA ALA A 784 -32.21 -71.85 61.89
C ALA A 784 -32.21 -70.39 62.41
N ASP A 785 -31.47 -69.52 61.72
CA ASP A 785 -31.54 -68.07 61.89
C ASP A 785 -31.85 -67.43 60.53
N TYR A 786 -33.10 -67.03 60.32
CA TYR A 786 -33.58 -66.43 59.08
C TYR A 786 -33.47 -64.90 59.06
N SER A 787 -33.02 -64.29 60.17
CA SER A 787 -32.84 -62.84 60.27
C SER A 787 -31.47 -62.39 59.73
N ALA A 788 -30.46 -63.27 59.80
CA ALA A 788 -29.13 -62.98 59.30
C ALA A 788 -29.09 -62.97 57.77
N SER A 789 -28.64 -61.86 57.19
CA SER A 789 -28.31 -61.72 55.77
C SER A 789 -26.85 -61.32 55.62
N PHE A 790 -26.15 -61.98 54.70
CA PHE A 790 -24.74 -61.75 54.41
C PHE A 790 -24.53 -61.17 53.02
N ILE A 791 -25.36 -61.56 52.05
CA ILE A 791 -25.24 -61.11 50.66
C ILE A 791 -25.97 -59.77 50.48
N GLN A 792 -25.22 -58.72 50.11
CA GLN A 792 -25.78 -57.40 49.87
C GLN A 792 -26.20 -57.21 48.39
N PRO A 793 -27.33 -56.52 48.09
CA PRO A 793 -27.82 -56.32 46.72
C PRO A 793 -26.94 -55.42 45.85
N ALA A 794 -26.17 -54.51 46.46
CA ALA A 794 -25.42 -53.46 45.75
C ALA A 794 -23.96 -53.82 45.45
N ALA A 795 -23.64 -55.12 45.26
CA ALA A 795 -22.29 -55.54 44.88
C ALA A 795 -21.92 -55.05 43.46
N TRP A 796 -22.90 -54.94 42.56
CA TRP A 796 -22.74 -54.37 41.23
C TRP A 796 -22.93 -52.85 41.23
N LYS A 797 -21.96 -52.10 40.66
CA LYS A 797 -22.02 -50.64 40.48
C LYS A 797 -21.95 -50.27 39.00
N ASP A 798 -23.01 -49.69 38.45
CA ASP A 798 -23.08 -49.34 37.03
C ASP A 798 -22.03 -48.31 36.59
N ALA A 799 -21.76 -47.30 37.43
CA ALA A 799 -20.78 -46.25 37.15
C ALA A 799 -19.36 -46.81 36.90
N TRP A 800 -19.04 -47.93 37.54
CA TRP A 800 -17.74 -48.58 37.46
C TRP A 800 -17.82 -49.91 36.69
N ARG A 801 -18.87 -50.10 35.88
CA ARG A 801 -19.12 -51.31 35.08
C ARG A 801 -19.08 -52.60 35.89
N GLY A 802 -19.49 -52.54 37.15
CA GLY A 802 -19.51 -53.69 38.05
C GLY A 802 -18.15 -54.14 38.56
N LEU A 803 -17.04 -53.45 38.23
CA LEU A 803 -15.71 -53.80 38.74
C LEU A 803 -15.75 -53.82 40.28
N THR A 804 -15.05 -54.77 40.89
CA THR A 804 -15.04 -55.09 42.34
C THR A 804 -16.23 -55.91 42.89
N ALA A 805 -17.21 -56.28 42.04
CA ALA A 805 -18.36 -57.05 42.50
C ALA A 805 -17.98 -58.46 43.02
N GLY A 806 -16.97 -59.10 42.43
CA GLY A 806 -16.51 -60.44 42.85
C GLY A 806 -15.86 -60.41 44.23
N GLU A 807 -14.99 -59.44 44.49
CA GLU A 807 -14.34 -59.22 45.77
C GLU A 807 -15.35 -58.91 46.88
N ALA A 808 -16.38 -58.12 46.58
CA ALA A 808 -17.48 -57.83 47.49
C ALA A 808 -18.26 -59.10 47.86
N LEU A 809 -18.60 -59.95 46.87
CA LEU A 809 -19.29 -61.22 47.13
C LEU A 809 -18.40 -62.22 47.89
N LYS A 810 -17.10 -62.27 47.62
CA LYS A 810 -16.16 -63.16 48.33
C LYS A 810 -16.11 -62.79 49.81
N LEU A 811 -16.06 -61.50 50.12
CA LEU A 811 -16.08 -61.01 51.49
C LEU A 811 -17.39 -61.41 52.19
N ASN A 812 -18.53 -61.30 51.50
CA ASN A 812 -19.83 -61.72 52.05
C ASN A 812 -19.86 -63.23 52.35
N LEU A 813 -19.33 -64.07 51.45
CA LEU A 813 -19.21 -65.51 51.68
C LEU A 813 -18.30 -65.83 52.87
N LEU A 814 -17.14 -65.18 52.98
CA LEU A 814 -16.23 -65.38 54.12
C LEU A 814 -16.87 -65.02 55.47
N ARG A 815 -17.67 -63.93 55.50
CA ARG A 815 -18.44 -63.56 56.70
C ARG A 815 -19.48 -64.60 57.06
N MET A 816 -20.18 -65.13 56.07
CA MET A 816 -21.16 -66.20 56.26
C MET A 816 -20.52 -67.48 56.80
N ASP A 817 -19.35 -67.86 56.29
CA ASP A 817 -18.63 -69.07 56.73
C ASP A 817 -18.07 -68.95 58.15
N ALA A 818 -17.50 -67.79 58.48
CA ALA A 818 -17.11 -67.49 59.85
C ALA A 818 -18.31 -67.56 60.82
N ALA A 819 -19.49 -67.10 60.39
CA ALA A 819 -20.72 -67.22 61.16
C ALA A 819 -21.22 -68.67 61.27
N TYR A 820 -21.02 -69.49 60.23
CA TYR A 820 -21.38 -70.91 60.26
C TYR A 820 -20.53 -71.68 61.29
N VAL A 821 -19.20 -71.53 61.23
CA VAL A 821 -18.26 -72.21 62.14
C VAL A 821 -18.51 -71.84 63.61
N THR A 822 -18.90 -70.58 63.87
CA THR A 822 -19.15 -70.11 65.24
C THR A 822 -20.52 -70.50 65.79
N ARG A 823 -21.56 -70.59 64.94
CA ARG A 823 -22.94 -70.84 65.38
C ARG A 823 -23.39 -72.30 65.23
N ASN A 824 -22.66 -73.11 64.46
CA ASN A 824 -22.95 -74.53 64.30
C ASN A 824 -22.43 -75.34 65.49
N GLU A 825 -23.24 -75.38 66.54
CA GLU A 825 -23.00 -76.18 67.74
C GLU A 825 -23.71 -77.54 67.68
N ARG A 826 -23.28 -78.48 68.52
CA ARG A 826 -23.98 -79.76 68.71
C ARG A 826 -25.29 -79.52 69.44
N LYS A 827 -26.41 -79.81 68.76
CA LYS A 827 -27.76 -79.78 69.35
C LYS A 827 -28.01 -81.07 70.14
N MET A 828 -29.01 -81.06 71.01
CA MET A 828 -29.39 -82.26 71.76
C MET A 828 -30.11 -83.24 70.84
N GLU A 829 -29.54 -84.42 70.63
CA GLU A 829 -30.09 -85.47 69.79
C GLU A 829 -31.03 -86.35 70.61
N ILE A 830 -32.30 -86.40 70.23
CA ILE A 830 -33.37 -87.06 71.00
C ILE A 830 -34.06 -88.07 70.10
N VAL A 831 -34.36 -89.25 70.65
CA VAL A 831 -35.15 -90.29 70.00
C VAL A 831 -36.48 -90.40 70.74
N LYS A 832 -37.59 -90.08 70.05
CA LYS A 832 -38.95 -90.31 70.54
C LYS A 832 -39.60 -91.38 69.68
N THR A 833 -39.99 -92.47 70.31
CA THR A 833 -40.78 -93.53 69.69
C THR A 833 -42.26 -93.26 69.98
N VAL A 834 -43.04 -93.05 68.93
CA VAL A 834 -44.47 -92.72 69.02
C VAL A 834 -45.27 -93.93 68.57
N SER A 835 -46.02 -94.52 69.49
CA SER A 835 -47.04 -95.53 69.19
C SER A 835 -48.36 -94.81 68.88
N VAL A 836 -48.90 -95.00 67.67
CA VAL A 836 -50.19 -94.40 67.27
C VAL A 836 -51.33 -94.97 68.12
N HIS A 837 -51.23 -96.21 68.58
CA HIS A 837 -52.19 -96.82 69.51
C HIS A 837 -52.28 -96.09 70.86
N GLN A 838 -51.15 -95.57 71.35
CA GLN A 838 -51.04 -94.93 72.68
C GLN A 838 -51.17 -93.41 72.66
N LEU A 839 -51.53 -92.80 71.52
CA LEU A 839 -51.65 -91.35 71.43
C LEU A 839 -52.80 -90.82 72.31
N PRO A 840 -52.60 -89.71 73.04
CA PRO A 840 -53.66 -89.13 73.87
C PRO A 840 -54.82 -88.65 73.00
N ILE A 841 -56.03 -89.02 73.41
CA ILE A 841 -57.28 -88.63 72.75
C ILE A 841 -57.61 -87.19 73.18
N THR A 842 -57.86 -86.31 72.23
CA THR A 842 -58.26 -84.93 72.51
C THR A 842 -59.78 -84.82 72.33
N GLU A 843 -60.54 -84.63 73.42
CA GLU A 843 -62.00 -84.41 73.38
C GLU A 843 -62.31 -82.92 73.61
N GLY A 844 -62.96 -82.26 72.64
CA GLY A 844 -63.34 -80.84 72.69
C GLY A 844 -63.56 -80.20 71.30
N ASP A 845 -63.94 -78.91 71.27
CA ASP A 845 -64.20 -78.14 70.03
C ASP A 845 -62.95 -77.84 69.20
N ASP A 846 -61.74 -77.93 69.78
CA ASP A 846 -60.47 -78.04 69.05
C ASP A 846 -60.11 -79.53 68.87
N ALA A 847 -60.92 -80.24 68.08
CA ALA A 847 -60.73 -81.66 67.82
C ALA A 847 -59.41 -81.89 67.04
N GLY A 848 -58.34 -82.25 67.76
CA GLY A 848 -57.08 -82.70 67.18
C GLY A 848 -57.23 -83.95 66.31
N MET A 849 -56.19 -84.31 65.54
CA MET A 849 -56.22 -85.47 64.62
C MET A 849 -56.19 -86.84 65.34
N ASN A 850 -55.96 -86.86 66.65
CA ASN A 850 -55.79 -88.09 67.43
C ASN A 850 -57.13 -88.54 68.06
N HIS A 851 -57.85 -89.44 67.37
CA HIS A 851 -59.20 -89.90 67.75
C HIS A 851 -59.26 -91.30 68.40
N GLY A 852 -58.14 -91.78 68.94
CA GLY A 852 -58.01 -93.12 69.54
C GLY A 852 -57.82 -94.26 68.52
N TRP A 853 -57.33 -95.41 68.98
CA TRP A 853 -56.94 -96.52 68.10
C TRP A 853 -58.11 -97.11 67.30
N ASP A 854 -59.29 -97.26 67.89
CA ASP A 854 -60.46 -97.83 67.20
C ASP A 854 -60.86 -97.00 65.96
N ALA A 855 -60.71 -95.67 66.03
CA ALA A 855 -60.97 -94.78 64.90
C ALA A 855 -59.89 -94.89 63.81
N VAL A 856 -58.64 -95.15 64.19
CA VAL A 856 -57.52 -95.41 63.25
C VAL A 856 -57.73 -96.75 62.54
N VAL A 857 -58.06 -97.82 63.28
CA VAL A 857 -58.36 -99.15 62.71
C VAL A 857 -59.55 -99.07 61.75
N LYS A 858 -60.63 -98.37 62.13
CA LYS A 858 -61.79 -98.16 61.25
C LYS A 858 -61.40 -97.45 59.95
N ARG A 859 -60.60 -96.38 60.03
CA ARG A 859 -60.12 -95.66 58.83
C ARG A 859 -59.15 -96.46 57.98
N LEU A 860 -58.28 -97.26 58.60
CA LEU A 860 -57.41 -98.19 57.89
C LEU A 860 -58.22 -99.24 57.12
N ALA A 861 -59.26 -99.80 57.73
CA ALA A 861 -60.14 -100.79 57.09
C ALA A 861 -61.01 -100.20 55.96
N GLU A 862 -61.50 -98.97 56.11
CA GLU A 862 -62.37 -98.31 55.12
C GLU A 862 -61.59 -97.64 53.97
N LYS A 863 -60.51 -96.91 54.29
CA LYS A 863 -59.79 -96.02 53.37
C LYS A 863 -58.33 -96.39 53.17
N GLY A 864 -57.73 -97.25 54.00
CA GLY A 864 -56.31 -97.57 53.94
C GLY A 864 -55.39 -96.44 54.42
N ILE A 865 -55.89 -95.47 55.19
CA ILE A 865 -55.14 -94.30 55.63
C ILE A 865 -55.19 -94.20 57.16
N ALA A 866 -54.02 -93.99 57.77
CA ALA A 866 -53.88 -93.59 59.17
C ALA A 866 -53.33 -92.16 59.24
N GLU A 867 -54.10 -91.27 59.85
CA GLU A 867 -53.69 -89.90 60.12
C GLU A 867 -53.45 -89.75 61.62
N PHE A 868 -52.35 -89.09 61.96
CA PHE A 868 -51.98 -88.81 63.34
C PHE A 868 -51.17 -87.53 63.41
N GLU A 869 -51.17 -86.89 64.57
CA GLU A 869 -50.37 -85.69 64.80
C GLU A 869 -49.52 -85.82 66.06
N ILE A 870 -48.30 -85.29 65.96
CA ILE A 870 -47.38 -85.14 67.07
C ILE A 870 -47.50 -83.69 67.52
N THR A 871 -48.23 -83.48 68.62
CA THR A 871 -48.48 -82.14 69.15
C THR A 871 -47.32 -81.66 70.00
N ARG A 872 -47.27 -80.34 70.22
CA ARG A 872 -46.31 -79.73 71.14
C ARG A 872 -46.39 -80.33 72.54
N ALA A 873 -47.60 -80.55 73.07
CA ALA A 873 -47.80 -81.10 74.41
C ALA A 873 -47.09 -82.45 74.58
N MET A 874 -47.11 -83.31 73.56
CA MET A 874 -46.41 -84.61 73.59
C MET A 874 -44.88 -84.48 73.63
N LEU A 875 -44.33 -83.39 73.10
CA LEU A 875 -42.89 -83.13 73.10
C LEU A 875 -42.45 -82.42 74.37
N ASP A 876 -43.30 -81.54 74.91
CA ASP A 876 -43.10 -80.84 76.19
C ASP A 876 -43.22 -81.81 77.38
N GLU A 877 -44.03 -82.87 77.26
CA GLU A 877 -44.13 -83.93 78.28
C GLU A 877 -42.80 -84.67 78.48
N ASP A 878 -42.07 -84.97 77.40
CA ASP A 878 -40.74 -85.59 77.51
C ASP A 878 -39.71 -84.60 78.06
N TYR A 879 -39.73 -83.36 77.54
CA TYR A 879 -38.76 -82.32 77.87
C TYR A 879 -39.39 -80.91 77.79
N PRO A 880 -39.81 -80.30 78.92
CA PRO A 880 -40.63 -79.08 78.93
C PRO A 880 -39.88 -77.81 78.50
N ASP A 881 -38.56 -77.74 78.71
CA ASP A 881 -37.75 -76.54 78.43
C ASP A 881 -37.05 -76.59 77.05
N HIS A 882 -37.41 -77.55 76.20
CA HIS A 882 -36.80 -77.72 74.88
C HIS A 882 -37.52 -76.91 73.79
N TYR A 883 -36.76 -76.16 73.00
CA TYR A 883 -37.24 -75.42 71.83
C TYR A 883 -36.39 -75.77 70.59
N LEU A 884 -36.71 -75.18 69.43
CA LEU A 884 -36.04 -75.45 68.16
C LEU A 884 -36.02 -76.94 67.80
N ARG A 885 -37.15 -77.63 68.02
CA ARG A 885 -37.29 -79.07 67.78
C ARG A 885 -37.40 -79.37 66.29
N ARG A 886 -36.33 -79.89 65.71
CA ARG A 886 -36.21 -80.16 64.27
C ARG A 886 -35.92 -81.62 64.01
N ILE A 887 -36.67 -82.23 63.11
CA ILE A 887 -36.52 -83.63 62.73
C ILE A 887 -35.14 -83.84 62.08
N LYS A 888 -34.47 -84.93 62.45
CA LYS A 888 -33.22 -85.40 61.85
C LYS A 888 -33.43 -86.66 61.02
N ARG A 889 -34.28 -87.58 61.50
CA ARG A 889 -34.70 -88.81 60.81
C ARG A 889 -36.08 -89.22 61.28
N ILE A 890 -36.90 -89.71 60.37
CA ILE A 890 -38.13 -90.42 60.70
C ILE A 890 -38.09 -91.79 60.04
N SER A 891 -38.38 -92.82 60.83
CA SER A 891 -38.59 -94.18 60.36
C SER A 891 -39.86 -94.77 60.95
N VAL A 892 -40.46 -95.73 60.26
CA VAL A 892 -41.73 -96.35 60.66
C VAL A 892 -41.54 -97.86 60.81
N SER A 893 -42.06 -98.39 61.91
CA SER A 893 -42.18 -99.82 62.18
C SER A 893 -43.65 -100.20 62.30
N LEU A 894 -44.08 -101.25 61.61
CA LEU A 894 -45.45 -101.74 61.57
C LEU A 894 -45.48 -103.15 62.17
N PRO A 895 -45.95 -103.32 63.41
CA PRO A 895 -46.16 -104.63 64.01
C PRO A 895 -47.36 -105.33 63.35
N VAL A 896 -47.07 -106.07 62.28
CA VAL A 896 -48.03 -106.69 61.39
C VAL A 896 -47.61 -108.12 61.01
N THR A 897 -48.55 -109.03 60.80
CA THR A 897 -48.22 -110.37 60.31
C THR A 897 -48.04 -110.33 58.80
N VAL A 898 -46.78 -110.37 58.36
CA VAL A 898 -46.42 -110.37 56.95
C VAL A 898 -46.11 -111.79 56.49
N GLY A 899 -46.65 -112.20 55.34
CA GLY A 899 -46.32 -113.49 54.74
C GLY A 899 -44.85 -113.56 54.30
N PRO A 900 -44.23 -114.75 54.23
CA PRO A 900 -42.91 -114.90 53.65
C PRO A 900 -42.87 -114.29 52.22
N TYR A 901 -41.90 -113.42 51.96
CA TYR A 901 -41.73 -112.71 50.68
C TYR A 901 -42.87 -111.76 50.27
N GLN A 902 -43.63 -111.25 51.24
CA GLN A 902 -44.63 -110.22 51.01
C GLN A 902 -44.10 -108.86 51.49
N ASP A 903 -44.15 -107.83 50.64
CA ASP A 903 -43.70 -106.48 50.99
C ASP A 903 -44.88 -105.59 51.41
N ILE A 904 -44.59 -104.59 52.24
CA ILE A 904 -45.53 -103.53 52.58
C ILE A 904 -45.49 -102.47 51.48
N ARG A 905 -46.64 -101.94 51.07
CA ARG A 905 -46.69 -100.82 50.12
C ARG A 905 -47.44 -99.66 50.77
N ALA A 906 -46.69 -98.77 51.41
CA ALA A 906 -47.24 -97.60 52.08
C ALA A 906 -46.40 -96.34 51.84
N THR A 907 -47.03 -95.17 52.00
CA THR A 907 -46.37 -93.87 51.88
C THR A 907 -46.66 -93.05 53.13
N LEU A 908 -45.61 -92.55 53.76
CA LEU A 908 -45.72 -91.61 54.88
C LEU A 908 -45.52 -90.20 54.34
N THR A 909 -46.50 -89.33 54.57
CA THR A 909 -46.49 -87.93 54.14
C THR A 909 -46.53 -87.00 55.34
N GLN A 910 -45.67 -85.97 55.34
CA GLN A 910 -45.74 -84.87 56.31
C GLN A 910 -46.62 -83.75 55.73
N SER A 911 -47.87 -83.64 56.20
CA SER A 911 -48.82 -82.64 55.68
C SER A 911 -48.61 -81.26 56.30
N TYR A 912 -48.10 -81.20 57.52
CA TYR A 912 -47.79 -79.96 58.23
C TYR A 912 -46.57 -80.15 59.12
N SER A 913 -45.74 -79.12 59.23
CA SER A 913 -44.65 -79.07 60.21
C SER A 913 -44.42 -77.66 60.72
N ALA A 914 -44.09 -77.52 62.00
CA ALA A 914 -43.77 -76.24 62.61
C ALA A 914 -42.59 -76.36 63.57
N VAL A 915 -41.67 -75.39 63.47
CA VAL A 915 -40.53 -75.24 64.38
C VAL A 915 -40.78 -74.03 65.27
N GLN A 916 -40.72 -74.23 66.58
CA GLN A 916 -40.69 -73.13 67.54
C GLN A 916 -39.28 -72.54 67.58
N MET A 917 -39.11 -71.31 67.08
CA MET A 917 -37.79 -70.72 66.86
C MET A 917 -37.14 -70.19 68.15
N ASP A 918 -37.95 -69.81 69.14
CA ASP A 918 -37.50 -69.20 70.40
C ASP A 918 -37.99 -70.01 71.62
N ALA A 919 -37.29 -69.86 72.75
CA ALA A 919 -37.59 -70.52 74.02
C ALA A 919 -38.84 -69.97 74.73
N GLN A 920 -39.41 -68.85 74.23
CA GLN A 920 -40.65 -68.28 74.76
C GLN A 920 -41.86 -69.15 74.42
N ALA A 921 -42.81 -69.26 75.36
CA ALA A 921 -43.99 -70.13 75.22
C ALA A 921 -44.88 -69.76 74.01
N ASP A 922 -44.94 -68.48 73.63
CA ASP A 922 -45.67 -67.94 72.45
C ASP A 922 -44.74 -67.60 71.27
N GLY A 923 -43.57 -68.24 71.22
CA GLY A 923 -42.53 -67.95 70.21
C GLY A 923 -43.02 -68.17 68.77
N VAL A 924 -42.47 -67.38 67.84
CA VAL A 924 -42.79 -67.45 66.41
C VAL A 924 -42.62 -68.88 65.87
N LEU A 925 -43.71 -69.46 65.40
CA LEU A 925 -43.72 -70.73 64.70
C LEU A 925 -43.30 -70.50 63.25
N LYS A 926 -42.21 -71.15 62.84
CA LYS A 926 -41.86 -71.21 61.43
C LYS A 926 -42.48 -72.47 60.83
N GLU A 927 -43.53 -72.27 60.05
CA GLU A 927 -44.31 -73.34 59.45
C GLU A 927 -43.78 -73.73 58.08
N ASN A 928 -43.96 -75.01 57.73
CA ASN A 928 -43.89 -75.52 56.35
C ASN A 928 -42.60 -75.17 55.59
N MET A 929 -41.46 -75.20 56.30
CA MET A 929 -40.15 -74.88 55.75
C MET A 929 -39.78 -75.74 54.51
N ARG A 930 -40.27 -76.99 54.48
CA ARG A 930 -40.24 -77.89 53.33
C ARG A 930 -41.53 -78.70 53.32
N ALA A 931 -42.61 -78.09 52.84
CA ALA A 931 -43.95 -78.69 52.87
C ALA A 931 -44.05 -79.99 52.06
N SER A 932 -44.97 -80.88 52.47
CA SER A 932 -45.45 -82.03 51.69
C SER A 932 -44.38 -83.05 51.29
N GLN A 933 -43.35 -83.24 52.12
CA GLN A 933 -42.38 -84.32 51.89
C GLN A 933 -43.02 -85.70 52.10
N GLN A 934 -42.49 -86.72 51.40
CA GLN A 934 -43.02 -88.08 51.40
C GLN A 934 -41.88 -89.10 51.42
N ILE A 935 -42.09 -90.23 52.10
CA ILE A 935 -41.24 -91.43 52.01
C ILE A 935 -42.10 -92.65 51.70
N ALA A 936 -41.52 -93.63 50.99
CA ALA A 936 -42.17 -94.91 50.70
C ALA A 936 -41.65 -95.98 51.65
N LEU A 937 -42.56 -96.77 52.24
CA LEU A 937 -42.25 -97.85 53.18
C LEU A 937 -42.44 -99.19 52.47
N SER A 938 -41.43 -100.06 52.56
CA SER A 938 -41.37 -101.36 51.89
C SER A 938 -41.20 -102.53 52.85
N THR A 939 -40.35 -102.37 53.86
CA THR A 939 -39.96 -103.45 54.80
C THR A 939 -40.80 -103.47 56.07
N GLY A 940 -41.30 -102.32 56.50
CA GLY A 940 -42.14 -102.20 57.69
C GLY A 940 -41.41 -102.31 59.03
N VAL A 941 -40.08 -102.35 59.05
CA VAL A 941 -39.28 -102.43 60.29
C VAL A 941 -38.17 -101.38 60.24
N ASP A 942 -38.26 -100.35 61.09
CA ASP A 942 -37.38 -99.16 61.11
C ASP A 942 -37.13 -98.55 59.71
N ASP A 943 -38.16 -98.51 58.86
CA ASP A 943 -38.07 -98.10 57.46
C ASP A 943 -38.15 -96.57 57.33
N ASP A 944 -37.10 -95.94 56.79
CA ASP A 944 -36.99 -94.49 56.55
C ASP A 944 -37.18 -94.10 55.07
N GLY A 945 -37.54 -95.05 54.22
CA GLY A 945 -37.74 -94.88 52.78
C GLY A 945 -36.47 -94.60 51.98
N LEU A 946 -35.30 -94.84 52.56
CA LEU A 946 -34.02 -94.85 51.86
C LEU A 946 -33.53 -96.30 51.68
N PHE A 947 -32.88 -96.57 50.54
CA PHE A 947 -32.26 -97.89 50.31
C PHE A 947 -31.06 -98.13 51.24
N VAL A 948 -30.27 -97.09 51.47
CA VAL A 948 -29.13 -97.10 52.38
C VAL A 948 -29.19 -95.83 53.21
N PHE A 949 -29.28 -96.00 54.52
CA PHE A 949 -29.25 -94.90 55.46
C PHE A 949 -27.81 -94.42 55.69
N ASN A 950 -27.54 -93.14 55.43
CA ASN A 950 -26.25 -92.50 55.68
C ASN A 950 -26.41 -91.08 56.25
N PHE A 951 -25.88 -90.82 57.43
CA PHE A 951 -25.90 -89.47 58.02
C PHE A 951 -24.99 -88.47 57.29
N ASP A 952 -23.99 -88.96 56.55
CA ASP A 952 -22.99 -88.18 55.82
C ASP A 952 -23.37 -87.88 54.36
N ASP A 953 -24.64 -88.11 53.95
CA ASP A 953 -25.09 -87.66 52.60
C ASP A 953 -24.94 -86.14 52.48
N GLU A 954 -24.51 -85.70 51.29
CA GLU A 954 -24.38 -84.28 50.93
C GLU A 954 -25.74 -83.58 50.86
N ARG A 955 -26.83 -84.34 50.75
CA ARG A 955 -28.21 -83.85 50.72
C ARG A 955 -28.88 -84.00 52.08
N TYR A 956 -29.89 -83.18 52.31
CA TYR A 956 -30.76 -83.36 53.47
C TYR A 956 -31.57 -84.66 53.34
N LEU A 957 -31.63 -85.43 54.43
CA LEU A 957 -32.50 -86.60 54.53
C LEU A 957 -33.98 -86.20 54.41
N PRO A 958 -34.88 -87.14 54.07
CA PRO A 958 -36.30 -86.88 54.14
C PRO A 958 -36.71 -86.38 55.53
N PHE A 959 -37.48 -85.30 55.54
CA PHE A 959 -37.95 -84.55 56.72
C PHE A 959 -36.84 -83.87 57.54
N GLU A 960 -35.57 -83.94 57.11
CA GLU A 960 -34.48 -83.34 57.86
C GLU A 960 -34.62 -81.81 57.89
N GLY A 961 -34.67 -81.29 59.12
CA GLY A 961 -34.79 -79.88 59.41
C GLY A 961 -36.23 -79.36 59.48
N THR A 962 -37.24 -80.18 59.19
CA THR A 962 -38.65 -79.81 59.39
C THR A 962 -39.04 -79.87 60.86
N GLY A 963 -40.18 -79.29 61.21
CA GLY A 963 -40.65 -79.20 62.59
C GLY A 963 -41.07 -80.52 63.20
N ALA A 964 -40.66 -80.78 64.44
CA ALA A 964 -41.13 -81.93 65.21
C ALA A 964 -42.64 -81.84 65.51
N ILE A 965 -43.17 -80.63 65.69
CA ILE A 965 -44.62 -80.40 65.72
C ILE A 965 -45.11 -80.66 64.30
N SER A 966 -45.83 -81.75 64.10
CA SER A 966 -46.08 -82.24 62.74
C SER A 966 -47.33 -83.10 62.63
N ARG A 967 -47.91 -83.10 61.43
CA ARG A 967 -49.05 -83.93 61.05
C ARG A 967 -48.64 -84.91 59.97
N TRP A 968 -49.05 -86.16 60.15
CA TRP A 968 -48.61 -87.29 59.35
C TRP A 968 -49.80 -88.05 58.78
N ALA A 969 -49.67 -88.48 57.54
CA ALA A 969 -50.60 -89.39 56.89
C ALA A 969 -49.83 -90.60 56.37
N LEU A 970 -50.10 -91.78 56.94
CA LEU A 970 -49.64 -93.06 56.45
C LEU A 970 -50.73 -93.65 55.54
N SER A 971 -50.45 -93.76 54.25
CA SER A 971 -51.39 -94.24 53.24
C SER A 971 -50.90 -95.56 52.64
N PHE A 972 -51.71 -96.62 52.70
CA PHE A 972 -51.43 -97.88 52.02
C PHE A 972 -51.83 -97.80 50.56
N SER A 973 -50.88 -98.10 49.68
CA SER A 973 -51.13 -98.17 48.24
C SER A 973 -51.98 -99.40 47.93
N ASN A 974 -53.19 -99.21 47.39
CA ASN A 974 -54.16 -100.27 47.10
C ASN A 974 -54.54 -101.13 48.33
N PRO A 975 -55.30 -100.57 49.29
CA PRO A 975 -55.61 -101.22 50.56
C PRO A 975 -56.40 -102.53 50.38
N ALA A 976 -57.21 -102.65 49.33
CA ALA A 976 -57.96 -103.88 49.03
C ALA A 976 -57.04 -105.09 48.81
N SER A 977 -55.85 -104.89 48.24
CA SER A 977 -54.86 -105.96 48.00
C SER A 977 -53.98 -106.29 49.20
N GLN A 978 -54.04 -105.49 50.26
CA GLN A 978 -53.24 -105.63 51.48
C GLN A 978 -54.15 -105.83 52.70
N ARG A 979 -55.41 -106.23 52.50
CA ARG A 979 -56.43 -106.24 53.56
C ARG A 979 -56.09 -107.16 54.71
N ASP A 980 -55.64 -108.38 54.43
CA ASP A 980 -55.23 -109.35 55.47
C ASP A 980 -54.06 -108.80 56.31
N MET A 981 -53.15 -108.07 55.68
CA MET A 981 -52.03 -107.41 56.37
C MET A 981 -52.55 -106.23 57.21
N ILE A 982 -53.36 -105.33 56.64
CA ILE A 982 -53.94 -104.17 57.31
C ILE A 982 -54.77 -104.59 58.54
N ASP A 983 -55.59 -105.63 58.40
CA ASP A 983 -56.43 -106.16 59.48
C ASP A 983 -55.60 -106.80 60.61
N SER A 984 -54.35 -107.21 60.32
CA SER A 984 -53.40 -107.75 61.32
C SER A 984 -52.50 -106.69 61.96
N ILE A 985 -52.63 -105.42 61.59
CA ILE A 985 -51.85 -104.33 62.18
C ILE A 985 -52.32 -104.14 63.63
N THR A 986 -51.37 -104.27 64.56
CA THR A 986 -51.65 -104.09 66.00
C THR A 986 -51.30 -102.69 66.49
N ASP A 987 -50.36 -102.00 65.83
CA ASP A 987 -49.93 -100.63 66.12
C ASP A 987 -49.24 -100.01 64.89
N ILE A 988 -48.99 -98.69 64.91
CA ILE A 988 -48.07 -98.01 64.01
C ILE A 988 -47.03 -97.31 64.88
N ILE A 989 -45.76 -97.67 64.71
CA ILE A 989 -44.66 -97.14 65.51
C ILE A 989 -43.84 -96.19 64.66
N VAL A 990 -43.74 -94.93 65.08
CA VAL A 990 -42.93 -93.90 64.42
C VAL A 990 -41.72 -93.61 65.28
N HIS A 991 -40.53 -93.88 64.75
CA HIS A 991 -39.27 -93.52 65.38
C HIS A 991 -38.85 -92.14 64.88
N MET A 992 -39.13 -91.11 65.69
CA MET A 992 -38.72 -89.74 65.40
C MET A 992 -37.40 -89.43 66.10
N ARG A 993 -36.34 -89.28 65.31
CA ARG A 993 -35.08 -88.70 65.78
C ARG A 993 -35.11 -87.22 65.47
N TYR A 994 -35.05 -86.38 66.50
CA TYR A 994 -35.07 -84.94 66.35
C TYR A 994 -33.95 -84.31 67.17
N THR A 995 -33.63 -83.06 66.83
CA THR A 995 -32.69 -82.22 67.57
C THR A 995 -33.44 -81.11 68.27
N ALA A 996 -32.98 -80.72 69.46
CA ALA A 996 -33.55 -79.61 70.21
C ALA A 996 -32.44 -78.74 70.86
N LYS A 997 -32.83 -77.55 71.29
CA LYS A 997 -32.04 -76.70 72.19
C LYS A 997 -32.74 -76.60 73.54
N SER A 998 -31.97 -76.59 74.62
CA SER A 998 -32.49 -76.25 75.95
C SER A 998 -32.53 -74.74 76.08
N ARG A 999 -33.56 -74.23 76.76
CA ARG A 999 -33.59 -72.86 77.26
C ARG A 999 -32.41 -72.57 78.20
#